data_AF-A0A916EM16-F1
#
_entry.id   AF-A0A916EM16-F1
#
_cell.length_a   1.000
_cell.length_b   1.000
_cell.length_c   1.000
_cell.angle_alpha   90.00
_cell.angle_beta   90.00
_cell.angle_gamma   90.00
#
_symmetry.space_group_name_H-M   'P 1'
#
loop_
_entity.id
_entity.type
_entity.pdbx_description
1 polymer ?
#
loop_
_entity_poly.entity_id
_entity_poly.type
_entity_poly.pdbx_seq_one_letter_code
_entity_poly.pdbx_strand_id
1 'polypeptide(L)'
;MPGPITYAAVALMARDRVRSLQRRLKAKQAHGRFFSEAERHLLVLSERALAIVNNAPAGVSAPTPLYGPARGDQLSKFLLMGAIGPELPGYAAFNAKGQRWLRDTLHKGTPDANREQVLAGSTDLPLAFWRKVDPLLPSRLEGGAEKNADRLAMQAYVLGHFAHVATDVVSAPWIDNLAWMPGRAAAPPNPALPKLSREAVVGAIESEVARVIFGRGSGTRGSHWVDWFPTAGQVPDAFYTAMQQALEELYGPGAVRVGGAAYELQRADDKPPPLSSALLKDGYESFRTVMDVGVAWDYWDWLGATWFMYVPALVAYPMVLALPHGKNHLREVKPADHDDGAGLFELISLPFAVNAASALYAHILATTSYLGAESEVIFGWVSTGVQLVALIAFLASLEAGGSGLAPRWVLLFGLPLVLQIIEVVLIGLKGSTNPRRRQLMASILIPVGLSLLFLALYFGDFHKGIEAIAEPPAGQAKGDGVDFAWRFVVWFLLLFGLWWLVALALRFINAQGLPDDVSNARAGRQRHGLRLFDDTALLRSPVGVSPALDALFYPSGRRALLKLWWSGDGTVQLRHLGDRLEFLVDGASTMVPVPPAPMTASEFAAYLQTQVLRGGAQGLVTELAHTAGDALEDAELAPGSAFVDAGDPEDLDDDKTVTVESLIAARTAAASAKTLNAPGGDAVLVFHAHKAAQAVRFDRLGASTDVDETTAAAAGVGTVTSLLNTRTVTLAPGPGVSRFTRFFRPGDLIEAPAGGGVARIVEAVSSDFELTVSTPFPPAAGVTSVPPGTAFARLAMDPRQPIPSPAGAQINTGVDAVGTCTVTVAAGAVAFGAMFRAGDTIRVHMVAGNPAADQSRLVVQVLSDTTMLLESEFDILSPPSIGPFTFERVGREPEHLLPFVAGADDGLDSGDAVMNEAADLATLLCLAATSRLMPAADLAKGAFGGARDLNPVAQVFRNWNLDRRRQNEWKMLVQGEALSEKRGDAAAADPALSPLPAGWQLRVADGEDTSNSLGWARLLRAWSDMAGRPEQDALADTAFRPGQPSNRKLTRALAYLFDMPEPTV
;
A
#
# COMPACT_ATOMS: atom_id res chain seq x y z
N MET A 1 -0.03 -5.37 1.67
CA MET A 1 1.43 -5.36 1.85
C MET A 1 2.08 -4.84 0.60
N PRO A 2 3.33 -4.34 0.67
CA PRO A 2 4.11 -4.03 -0.52
C PRO A 2 4.08 -5.19 -1.53
N GLY A 3 4.31 -4.87 -2.80
CA GLY A 3 4.39 -5.89 -3.83
C GLY A 3 5.81 -6.47 -3.98
N PRO A 4 5.96 -7.48 -4.86
CA PRO A 4 7.23 -8.15 -5.13
C PRO A 4 8.38 -7.23 -5.52
N ILE A 5 8.12 -6.14 -6.26
CA ILE A 5 9.16 -5.21 -6.74
C ILE A 5 9.71 -4.41 -5.57
N THR A 6 8.85 -3.96 -4.65
CA THR A 6 9.26 -3.23 -3.44
C THR A 6 10.13 -4.11 -2.54
N TYR A 7 9.73 -5.36 -2.32
CA TYR A 7 10.55 -6.30 -1.55
C TYR A 7 11.93 -6.53 -2.18
N ALA A 8 11.97 -6.72 -3.50
CA ALA A 8 13.22 -6.87 -4.24
C ALA A 8 14.10 -5.62 -4.14
N ALA A 9 13.51 -4.42 -4.19
CA ALA A 9 14.21 -3.16 -4.06
C ALA A 9 14.84 -3.01 -2.67
N VAL A 10 14.12 -3.30 -1.59
CA VAL A 10 14.67 -3.23 -0.22
C VAL A 10 15.80 -4.25 -0.02
N ALA A 11 15.66 -5.48 -0.52
CA ALA A 11 16.74 -6.48 -0.46
C ALA A 11 18.01 -6.01 -1.20
N LEU A 12 17.86 -5.37 -2.36
CA LEU A 12 18.98 -4.78 -3.10
C LEU A 12 19.61 -3.60 -2.38
N MET A 13 18.81 -2.69 -1.83
CA MET A 13 19.30 -1.56 -1.04
C MET A 13 20.05 -2.04 0.21
N ALA A 14 19.55 -3.07 0.90
CA ALA A 14 20.21 -3.67 2.04
C ALA A 14 21.57 -4.27 1.67
N ARG A 15 21.66 -4.97 0.54
CA ARG A 15 22.95 -5.44 0.00
C ARG A 15 23.91 -4.27 -0.27
N ASP A 16 23.43 -3.20 -0.88
CA ASP A 16 24.25 -2.03 -1.21
C ASP A 16 24.76 -1.34 0.07
N ARG A 17 23.95 -1.31 1.14
CA ARG A 17 24.33 -0.87 2.49
C ARG A 17 25.39 -1.75 3.12
N VAL A 18 25.23 -3.07 3.10
CA VAL A 18 26.26 -4.03 3.57
C VAL A 18 27.58 -3.81 2.83
N ARG A 19 27.53 -3.61 1.50
CA ARG A 19 28.71 -3.31 0.67
C ARG A 19 29.34 -1.97 1.01
N SER A 20 28.54 -0.94 1.23
CA SER A 20 29.04 0.38 1.68
C SER A 20 29.77 0.25 3.01
N LEU A 21 29.17 -0.45 3.98
CA LEU A 21 29.77 -0.71 5.28
C LEU A 21 31.09 -1.48 5.16
N GLN A 22 31.11 -2.58 4.41
CA GLN A 22 32.31 -3.38 4.18
C GLN A 22 33.45 -2.53 3.61
N ARG A 23 33.19 -1.73 2.56
CA ARG A 23 34.21 -0.88 1.93
C ARG A 23 34.78 0.15 2.91
N ARG A 24 33.91 0.80 3.68
CA ARG A 24 34.31 1.77 4.71
C ARG A 24 35.19 1.14 5.78
N LEU A 25 34.79 -0.03 6.31
CA LEU A 25 35.56 -0.76 7.32
C LEU A 25 36.90 -1.28 6.78
N LYS A 26 36.95 -1.78 5.54
CA LYS A 26 38.22 -2.17 4.88
C LYS A 26 39.17 -0.99 4.70
N ALA A 27 38.65 0.15 4.27
CA ALA A 27 39.44 1.36 4.14
C ALA A 27 40.05 1.75 5.49
N LYS A 28 39.23 1.78 6.56
CA LYS A 28 39.71 2.05 7.92
C LYS A 28 40.74 1.03 8.41
N GLN A 29 40.50 -0.26 8.22
CA GLN A 29 41.44 -1.32 8.58
C GLN A 29 42.81 -1.13 7.91
N ALA A 30 42.83 -0.73 6.62
CA ALA A 30 44.06 -0.48 5.88
C ALA A 30 44.88 0.72 6.43
N HIS A 31 44.23 1.69 7.07
CA HIS A 31 44.92 2.79 7.75
C HIS A 31 45.56 2.39 9.09
N GLY A 32 45.17 1.24 9.67
CA GLY A 32 45.84 0.60 10.80
C GLY A 32 45.75 1.33 12.14
N ARG A 33 44.91 2.37 12.28
CA ARG A 33 44.68 3.11 13.53
C ARG A 33 43.24 2.94 13.99
N PHE A 34 43.05 2.78 15.30
CA PHE A 34 41.74 2.78 15.97
C PHE A 34 40.70 1.81 15.38
N PHE A 35 41.09 0.55 15.13
CA PHE A 35 40.19 -0.48 14.60
C PHE A 35 39.73 -1.45 15.69
N SER A 36 38.57 -1.15 16.28
CA SER A 36 37.99 -1.88 17.40
C SER A 36 37.58 -3.31 17.05
N GLU A 37 37.38 -4.14 18.09
CA GLU A 37 36.86 -5.50 17.96
C GLU A 37 35.46 -5.54 17.31
N ALA A 38 34.58 -4.59 17.63
CA ALA A 38 33.24 -4.50 17.03
C ALA A 38 33.30 -4.23 15.52
N GLU A 39 34.21 -3.34 15.09
CA GLU A 39 34.44 -3.06 13.66
C GLU A 39 34.99 -4.30 12.92
N ARG A 40 35.86 -5.08 13.57
CA ARG A 40 36.34 -6.37 13.03
C ARG A 40 35.20 -7.38 12.85
N HIS A 41 34.36 -7.57 13.88
CA HIS A 41 33.23 -8.50 13.80
C HIS A 41 32.26 -8.10 12.69
N LEU A 42 31.91 -6.82 12.58
CA LEU A 42 31.00 -6.33 11.53
C LEU A 42 31.62 -6.39 10.14
N LEU A 43 32.93 -6.17 10.01
CA LEU A 43 33.62 -6.38 8.73
C LEU A 43 33.46 -7.83 8.26
N VAL A 44 33.71 -8.82 9.13
CA VAL A 44 33.57 -10.24 8.76
C VAL A 44 32.11 -10.60 8.47
N LEU A 45 31.16 -10.14 9.29
CA LEU A 45 29.73 -10.35 9.02
C LEU A 45 29.32 -9.76 7.66
N SER A 46 29.82 -8.56 7.33
CA SER A 46 29.55 -7.93 6.02
C SER A 46 30.17 -8.70 4.86
N GLU A 47 31.38 -9.24 5.02
CA GLU A 47 32.04 -10.10 4.02
C GLU A 47 31.25 -11.38 3.79
N ARG A 48 30.80 -12.04 4.86
CA ARG A 48 30.02 -13.28 4.78
C ARG A 48 28.63 -13.05 4.21
N ALA A 49 27.94 -12.00 4.64
CA ALA A 49 26.65 -11.61 4.08
C ALA A 49 26.78 -11.35 2.57
N LEU A 50 27.79 -10.59 2.15
CA LEU A 50 28.05 -10.34 0.72
C LEU A 50 28.40 -11.63 -0.04
N ALA A 51 29.17 -12.53 0.56
CA ALA A 51 29.47 -13.82 -0.05
C ALA A 51 28.22 -14.70 -0.23
N ILE A 52 27.22 -14.60 0.65
CA ILE A 52 25.93 -15.29 0.53
C ILE A 52 25.05 -14.64 -0.55
N VAL A 53 24.80 -13.33 -0.46
CA VAL A 53 23.84 -12.64 -1.35
C VAL A 53 24.33 -12.51 -2.79
N ASN A 54 25.65 -12.56 -3.01
CA ASN A 54 26.24 -12.57 -4.35
C ASN A 54 26.48 -13.99 -4.88
N ASN A 55 26.10 -15.05 -4.14
CA ASN A 55 26.35 -16.42 -4.57
C ASN A 55 25.20 -17.03 -5.38
N ALA A 56 25.60 -17.75 -6.44
CA ALA A 56 24.97 -18.85 -7.18
C ALA A 56 23.49 -18.73 -7.66
N PRO A 57 23.13 -19.34 -8.81
CA PRO A 57 23.78 -19.24 -10.11
C PRO A 57 23.58 -17.85 -10.74
N ALA A 58 24.60 -17.37 -11.45
CA ALA A 58 24.58 -16.16 -12.27
C ALA A 58 23.29 -16.01 -13.09
N GLY A 59 22.47 -14.99 -12.83
CA GLY A 59 21.19 -14.86 -13.54
C GLY A 59 20.86 -13.49 -14.08
N VAL A 60 21.07 -12.44 -13.29
CA VAL A 60 20.50 -11.12 -13.61
C VAL A 60 21.50 -10.02 -13.29
N SER A 61 21.82 -9.22 -14.30
CA SER A 61 22.44 -7.91 -14.06
C SER A 61 21.37 -7.02 -13.46
N ALA A 62 21.53 -6.62 -12.20
CA ALA A 62 20.61 -5.65 -11.61
C ALA A 62 20.65 -4.37 -12.47
N PRO A 63 19.49 -3.74 -12.76
CA PRO A 63 19.43 -2.54 -13.57
C PRO A 63 20.39 -1.51 -13.02
N THR A 64 21.13 -0.84 -13.90
CA THR A 64 21.92 0.34 -13.53
C THR A 64 20.96 1.34 -12.90
N PRO A 65 21.09 1.65 -11.60
CA PRO A 65 20.22 2.63 -10.98
C PRO A 65 20.44 3.98 -11.68
N LEU A 66 19.41 4.84 -11.68
CA LEU A 66 19.56 6.25 -12.09
C LEU A 66 20.64 6.96 -11.24
N TYR A 67 20.87 6.47 -10.01
CA TYR A 67 21.82 7.01 -9.05
C TYR A 67 22.69 5.89 -8.45
N GLY A 68 23.99 5.88 -8.77
CA GLY A 68 24.99 4.95 -8.21
C GLY A 68 25.76 4.13 -9.25
N PRO A 69 26.88 3.49 -8.88
CA PRO A 69 27.66 2.65 -9.80
C PRO A 69 26.81 1.47 -10.29
N ALA A 70 27.07 1.02 -11.52
CA ALA A 70 26.36 -0.12 -12.12
C ALA A 70 26.33 -1.31 -11.15
N ARG A 71 25.13 -1.84 -10.88
CA ARG A 71 24.89 -2.98 -9.97
C ARG A 71 25.34 -4.32 -10.57
N GLY A 72 26.39 -4.32 -11.39
CA GLY A 72 26.83 -5.38 -12.29
C GLY A 72 27.39 -6.67 -11.67
N ASP A 73 27.10 -6.98 -10.40
CA ASP A 73 27.43 -8.29 -9.83
C ASP A 73 26.18 -9.16 -9.70
N GLN A 74 26.33 -10.44 -10.03
CA GLN A 74 25.28 -11.46 -10.00
C GLN A 74 24.64 -11.53 -8.61
N LEU A 75 23.35 -11.19 -8.52
CA LEU A 75 22.55 -11.35 -7.31
C LEU A 75 22.02 -12.79 -7.25
N SER A 76 21.99 -13.39 -6.06
CA SER A 76 21.31 -14.66 -5.86
C SER A 76 19.81 -14.51 -6.13
N LYS A 77 19.24 -15.33 -7.04
CA LYS A 77 17.79 -15.37 -7.25
C LYS A 77 17.04 -15.82 -5.98
N PHE A 78 17.70 -16.61 -5.14
CA PHE A 78 17.12 -17.06 -3.87
C PHE A 78 17.01 -15.95 -2.84
N LEU A 79 17.87 -14.91 -2.88
CA LEU A 79 17.67 -13.72 -2.07
C LEU A 79 16.32 -13.06 -2.39
N LEU A 80 16.01 -12.93 -3.68
CA LEU A 80 14.76 -12.32 -4.11
C LEU A 80 13.55 -13.21 -3.82
N MET A 81 13.68 -14.52 -4.00
CA MET A 81 12.68 -15.49 -3.54
C MET A 81 12.43 -15.39 -2.03
N GLY A 82 13.49 -15.17 -1.23
CA GLY A 82 13.38 -14.90 0.20
C GLY A 82 12.61 -13.63 0.50
N ALA A 83 12.88 -12.55 -0.25
CA ALA A 83 12.24 -11.25 -0.07
C ALA A 83 10.72 -11.27 -0.30
N ILE A 84 10.19 -12.29 -0.97
CA ILE A 84 8.74 -12.51 -1.13
C ILE A 84 8.23 -13.70 -0.31
N GLY A 85 9.07 -14.28 0.55
CA GLY A 85 8.86 -15.59 1.17
C GLY A 85 7.51 -15.73 1.89
N PRO A 86 7.16 -14.83 2.82
CA PRO A 86 5.86 -14.87 3.52
C PRO A 86 4.63 -14.71 2.62
N GLU A 87 4.79 -14.12 1.44
CA GLU A 87 3.71 -13.94 0.47
C GLU A 87 3.45 -15.20 -0.36
N LEU A 88 4.45 -16.06 -0.55
CA LEU A 88 4.37 -17.24 -1.43
C LEU A 88 3.14 -18.11 -1.18
N PRO A 89 2.77 -18.44 0.07
CA PRO A 89 1.57 -19.24 0.32
C PRO A 89 0.27 -18.54 -0.09
N GLY A 90 0.25 -17.21 -0.08
CA GLY A 90 -0.91 -16.42 -0.51
C GLY A 90 -1.24 -16.64 -1.99
N TYR A 91 -0.24 -16.99 -2.81
CA TYR A 91 -0.45 -17.32 -4.22
C TYR A 91 -1.02 -18.73 -4.42
N ALA A 92 -1.02 -19.61 -3.42
CA ALA A 92 -1.74 -20.89 -3.54
C ALA A 92 -3.27 -20.69 -3.58
N ALA A 93 -3.76 -19.52 -3.14
CA ALA A 93 -5.15 -19.12 -3.31
C ALA A 93 -5.59 -18.91 -4.76
N PHE A 94 -4.64 -18.95 -5.71
CA PHE A 94 -4.99 -19.04 -7.12
C PHE A 94 -5.55 -20.41 -7.52
N ASN A 95 -5.24 -21.46 -6.75
CA ASN A 95 -5.61 -22.84 -7.08
C ASN A 95 -6.81 -23.35 -6.26
N ALA A 96 -7.11 -22.73 -5.11
CA ALA A 96 -8.25 -23.12 -4.28
C ALA A 96 -8.74 -21.96 -3.38
N LYS A 97 -10.06 -21.90 -3.16
CA LYS A 97 -10.68 -20.97 -2.22
C LYS A 97 -10.16 -21.21 -0.79
N GLY A 98 -10.08 -20.14 0.00
CA GLY A 98 -9.69 -20.20 1.41
C GLY A 98 -8.20 -20.35 1.68
N GLN A 99 -7.32 -20.52 0.69
CA GLN A 99 -5.87 -20.76 0.90
C GLN A 99 -5.06 -19.55 1.41
N ARG A 100 -5.66 -18.36 1.48
CA ARG A 100 -4.98 -17.16 2.01
C ARG A 100 -4.65 -17.27 3.50
N TRP A 101 -5.29 -18.20 4.22
CA TRP A 101 -5.13 -18.40 5.66
C TRP A 101 -3.66 -18.49 6.09
N LEU A 102 -2.81 -19.17 5.31
CA LEU A 102 -1.41 -19.37 5.69
C LEU A 102 -0.62 -18.07 5.57
N ARG A 103 -0.84 -17.30 4.50
CA ARG A 103 -0.27 -15.95 4.37
C ARG A 103 -0.70 -15.08 5.55
N ASP A 104 -2.00 -15.03 5.84
CA ASP A 104 -2.49 -14.21 6.95
C ASP A 104 -1.91 -14.66 8.30
N THR A 105 -1.74 -15.97 8.52
CA THR A 105 -1.07 -16.50 9.73
C THR A 105 0.38 -16.04 9.84
N LEU A 106 1.13 -16.04 8.73
CA LEU A 106 2.52 -15.60 8.72
C LEU A 106 2.70 -14.12 9.03
N HIS A 107 1.77 -13.28 8.58
CA HIS A 107 1.86 -11.85 8.82
C HIS A 107 1.24 -11.43 10.16
N LYS A 108 0.15 -12.09 10.59
CA LYS A 108 -0.68 -11.66 11.73
C LYS A 108 -0.62 -12.59 12.94
N GLY A 109 0.07 -13.74 12.85
CA GLY A 109 0.08 -14.79 13.87
C GLY A 109 -1.22 -15.62 13.94
N THR A 110 -2.21 -15.27 13.12
CA THR A 110 -3.51 -15.94 12.99
C THR A 110 -4.08 -15.67 11.60
N PRO A 111 -4.90 -16.57 11.05
CA PRO A 111 -5.62 -16.26 9.82
C PRO A 111 -6.85 -15.36 10.05
N ASP A 112 -7.31 -15.20 11.30
CA ASP A 112 -8.47 -14.37 11.64
C ASP A 112 -8.07 -12.89 11.78
N ALA A 113 -8.56 -12.04 10.88
CA ALA A 113 -8.30 -10.59 10.87
C ALA A 113 -8.80 -9.87 12.13
N ASN A 114 -9.71 -10.49 12.90
CA ASN A 114 -10.22 -9.94 14.16
C ASN A 114 -9.36 -10.31 15.38
N ARG A 115 -8.33 -11.15 15.20
CA ARG A 115 -7.47 -11.66 16.29
C ARG A 115 -5.98 -11.54 15.97
N GLU A 116 -5.61 -10.51 15.21
CA GLU A 116 -4.21 -10.23 14.84
C GLU A 116 -3.33 -10.14 16.11
N GLN A 117 -2.35 -11.03 16.26
CA GLN A 117 -1.48 -11.08 17.44
C GLN A 117 -0.40 -10.01 17.36
N VAL A 118 0.05 -9.50 18.51
CA VAL A 118 1.25 -8.64 18.55
C VAL A 118 2.48 -9.42 18.12
N LEU A 119 2.61 -10.67 18.56
CA LEU A 119 3.72 -11.55 18.21
C LEU A 119 3.33 -12.60 17.14
N ALA A 120 3.72 -12.37 15.89
CA ALA A 120 3.35 -13.26 14.78
C ALA A 120 4.36 -14.38 14.46
N GLY A 121 5.57 -14.37 15.05
CA GLY A 121 6.60 -15.39 14.73
C GLY A 121 7.42 -15.09 13.46
N SER A 122 7.42 -13.85 12.99
CA SER A 122 7.99 -13.45 11.69
C SER A 122 9.51 -13.66 11.57
N THR A 123 10.27 -13.53 12.65
CA THR A 123 11.72 -13.82 12.66
C THR A 123 12.05 -15.27 13.02
N ASP A 124 11.14 -15.97 13.69
CA ASP A 124 11.30 -17.38 14.04
C ASP A 124 11.24 -18.30 12.82
N LEU A 125 10.34 -18.01 11.89
CA LEU A 125 10.15 -18.81 10.68
C LEU A 125 11.44 -18.99 9.86
N PRO A 126 12.15 -17.92 9.42
CA PRO A 126 13.36 -18.08 8.62
C PRO A 126 14.48 -18.82 9.36
N LEU A 127 14.57 -18.66 10.69
CA LEU A 127 15.55 -19.39 11.51
C LEU A 127 15.18 -20.86 11.70
N ALA A 128 13.89 -21.16 11.90
CA ALA A 128 13.37 -22.52 11.97
C ALA A 128 13.55 -23.23 10.62
N PHE A 129 13.21 -22.55 9.52
CA PHE A 129 13.45 -23.02 8.16
C PHE A 129 14.92 -23.39 7.96
N TRP A 130 15.86 -22.52 8.35
CA TRP A 130 17.29 -22.82 8.25
C TRP A 130 17.68 -24.11 9.00
N ARG A 131 17.20 -24.27 10.25
CA ARG A 131 17.46 -25.48 11.06
C ARG A 131 16.92 -26.76 10.39
N LYS A 132 15.82 -26.67 9.65
CA LYS A 132 15.21 -27.81 8.95
C LYS A 132 15.88 -28.07 7.59
N VAL A 133 16.25 -27.03 6.85
CA VAL A 133 16.75 -27.21 5.48
C VAL A 133 18.21 -27.66 5.43
N ASP A 134 19.10 -27.12 6.28
CA ASP A 134 20.54 -27.48 6.27
C ASP A 134 20.79 -29.00 6.37
N PRO A 135 20.10 -29.79 7.22
CA PRO A 135 20.26 -31.24 7.25
C PRO A 135 19.54 -31.98 6.09
N LEU A 136 18.55 -31.36 5.45
CA LEU A 136 17.79 -31.96 4.33
C LEU A 136 18.45 -31.76 2.96
N LEU A 137 19.38 -30.80 2.84
CA LEU A 137 20.19 -30.62 1.63
C LEU A 137 21.04 -31.90 1.43
N PRO A 138 20.72 -32.72 0.42
CA PRO A 138 21.18 -34.11 0.37
C PRO A 138 22.70 -34.24 0.24
N SER A 139 23.22 -35.38 0.68
CA SER A 139 24.54 -35.92 0.30
C SER A 139 24.62 -36.41 -1.15
N ARG A 140 23.63 -36.08 -2.00
CA ARG A 140 23.45 -36.60 -3.37
C ARG A 140 24.50 -36.13 -4.38
N LEU A 141 25.39 -35.24 -3.99
CA LEU A 141 26.41 -34.66 -4.85
C LEU A 141 27.76 -35.13 -4.32
N GLU A 142 28.36 -36.09 -5.00
CA GLU A 142 29.70 -36.61 -4.68
C GLU A 142 30.79 -35.51 -4.73
N GLY A 143 30.44 -34.28 -5.17
CA GLY A 143 31.26 -33.08 -5.08
C GLY A 143 30.75 -32.06 -4.04
N GLY A 144 31.61 -31.66 -3.10
CA GLY A 144 31.28 -30.65 -2.08
C GLY A 144 30.92 -29.25 -2.62
N ALA A 145 31.17 -28.97 -3.90
CA ALA A 145 30.90 -27.67 -4.52
C ALA A 145 29.41 -27.39 -4.72
N GLU A 146 28.63 -28.35 -5.21
CA GLU A 146 27.20 -28.15 -5.47
C GLU A 146 26.39 -28.13 -4.17
N LYS A 147 26.76 -28.98 -3.19
CA LYS A 147 26.21 -28.90 -1.84
C LYS A 147 26.41 -27.51 -1.22
N ASN A 148 27.59 -26.92 -1.41
CA ASN A 148 27.86 -25.56 -0.95
C ASN A 148 27.02 -24.53 -1.71
N ALA A 149 26.78 -24.70 -3.02
CA ALA A 149 25.94 -23.81 -3.81
C ALA A 149 24.47 -23.83 -3.33
N ASP A 150 23.89 -25.01 -3.11
CA ASP A 150 22.53 -25.15 -2.57
C ASP A 150 22.43 -24.58 -1.15
N ARG A 151 23.45 -24.82 -0.32
CA ARG A 151 23.53 -24.25 1.03
C ARG A 151 23.53 -22.73 0.98
N LEU A 152 24.36 -22.13 0.13
CA LEU A 152 24.43 -20.69 -0.06
C LEU A 152 23.13 -20.11 -0.63
N ALA A 153 22.46 -20.83 -1.53
CA ALA A 153 21.13 -20.47 -2.02
C ALA A 153 20.09 -20.42 -0.89
N MET A 154 20.06 -21.43 -0.01
CA MET A 154 19.15 -21.44 1.15
C MET A 154 19.50 -20.35 2.18
N GLN A 155 20.79 -20.07 2.39
CA GLN A 155 21.23 -18.94 3.20
C GLN A 155 20.77 -17.60 2.59
N ALA A 156 20.89 -17.44 1.27
CA ALA A 156 20.42 -16.25 0.57
C ALA A 156 18.90 -16.09 0.70
N TYR A 157 18.13 -17.18 0.61
CA TYR A 157 16.70 -17.17 0.92
C TYR A 157 16.41 -16.64 2.33
N VAL A 158 17.14 -17.12 3.35
CA VAL A 158 16.96 -16.63 4.73
C VAL A 158 17.27 -15.14 4.85
N LEU A 159 18.35 -14.65 4.25
CA LEU A 159 18.68 -13.22 4.26
C LEU A 159 17.61 -12.39 3.53
N GLY A 160 17.07 -12.91 2.43
CA GLY A 160 15.97 -12.29 1.70
C GLY A 160 14.70 -12.21 2.54
N HIS A 161 14.39 -13.28 3.27
CA HIS A 161 13.24 -13.33 4.17
C HIS A 161 13.34 -12.28 5.29
N PHE A 162 14.54 -12.02 5.82
CA PHE A 162 14.71 -10.92 6.77
C PHE A 162 14.56 -9.53 6.13
N ALA A 163 14.94 -9.38 4.86
CA ALA A 163 14.64 -8.15 4.11
C ALA A 163 13.13 -7.95 3.90
N HIS A 164 12.38 -9.03 3.68
CA HIS A 164 10.92 -9.00 3.65
C HIS A 164 10.36 -8.49 4.98
N VAL A 165 10.76 -9.12 6.09
CA VAL A 165 10.31 -8.76 7.44
C VAL A 165 10.57 -7.27 7.71
N ALA A 166 11.78 -6.78 7.42
CA ALA A 166 12.10 -5.36 7.55
C ALA A 166 11.22 -4.45 6.68
N THR A 167 10.91 -4.89 5.45
CA THR A 167 10.06 -4.14 4.52
C THR A 167 8.66 -3.99 5.10
N ASP A 168 8.02 -5.07 5.51
CA ASP A 168 6.67 -5.03 6.07
C ASP A 168 6.61 -4.25 7.38
N VAL A 169 7.57 -4.50 8.26
CA VAL A 169 7.66 -3.85 9.57
C VAL A 169 7.65 -2.33 9.46
N VAL A 170 8.30 -1.80 8.44
CA VAL A 170 8.47 -0.36 8.23
C VAL A 170 7.41 0.23 7.29
N SER A 171 6.98 -0.50 6.27
CA SER A 171 6.10 0.03 5.21
C SER A 171 4.60 -0.16 5.49
N ALA A 172 4.20 -1.22 6.21
CA ALA A 172 2.79 -1.48 6.48
C ALA A 172 2.08 -0.31 7.19
N PRO A 173 2.66 0.36 8.21
CA PRO A 173 2.05 1.53 8.83
C PRO A 173 1.80 2.70 7.87
N TRP A 174 2.65 2.85 6.86
CA TRP A 174 2.52 3.90 5.85
C TRP A 174 1.41 3.55 4.85
N ILE A 175 1.36 2.29 4.41
CA ILE A 175 0.31 1.77 3.52
C ILE A 175 -1.06 1.83 4.20
N ASP A 176 -1.14 1.42 5.47
CA ASP A 176 -2.34 1.51 6.30
C ASP A 176 -2.84 2.94 6.39
N ASN A 177 -1.95 3.91 6.61
CA ASN A 177 -2.33 5.31 6.64
C ASN A 177 -3.03 5.77 5.36
N LEU A 178 -2.52 5.38 4.19
CA LEU A 178 -3.13 5.70 2.90
C LEU A 178 -4.44 4.96 2.64
N ALA A 179 -4.46 3.65 2.86
CA ALA A 179 -5.65 2.82 2.63
C ALA A 179 -6.82 3.19 3.56
N TRP A 180 -6.52 3.74 4.74
CA TRP A 180 -7.51 4.18 5.71
C TRP A 180 -7.91 5.65 5.57
N MET A 181 -7.26 6.43 4.70
CA MET A 181 -7.69 7.81 4.46
C MET A 181 -9.07 7.81 3.79
N PRO A 182 -10.03 8.59 4.31
CA PRO A 182 -11.30 8.76 3.62
C PRO A 182 -11.06 9.46 2.27
N GLY A 183 -11.90 9.17 1.29
CA GLY A 183 -11.92 9.91 0.04
C GLY A 183 -12.16 11.41 0.30
N ARG A 184 -11.58 12.28 -0.53
CA ARG A 184 -11.75 13.73 -0.41
C ARG A 184 -12.86 14.21 -1.33
N ALA A 185 -13.77 15.01 -0.78
CA ALA A 185 -14.79 15.70 -1.58
C ALA A 185 -14.13 16.62 -2.61
N ALA A 186 -14.80 16.79 -3.75
CA ALA A 186 -14.36 17.72 -4.78
C ALA A 186 -14.26 19.13 -4.19
N ALA A 187 -13.09 19.74 -4.31
CA ALA A 187 -12.87 21.14 -4.00
C ALA A 187 -12.36 21.80 -5.27
N PRO A 188 -13.11 22.71 -5.92
CA PRO A 188 -12.69 23.34 -7.17
C PRO A 188 -11.28 23.95 -7.03
N PRO A 189 -10.36 23.73 -8.00
CA PRO A 189 -10.55 23.09 -9.31
C PRO A 189 -10.36 21.56 -9.32
N ASN A 190 -10.11 20.91 -8.18
CA ASN A 190 -9.74 19.50 -8.11
C ASN A 190 -10.99 18.58 -8.04
N PRO A 191 -11.04 17.50 -8.84
CA PRO A 191 -12.09 16.50 -8.75
C PRO A 191 -12.06 15.76 -7.40
N ALA A 192 -13.19 15.18 -7.00
CA ALA A 192 -13.27 14.33 -5.82
C ALA A 192 -12.29 13.15 -5.97
N LEU A 193 -11.56 12.84 -4.90
CA LEU A 193 -10.67 11.69 -4.86
C LEU A 193 -11.36 10.56 -4.08
N PRO A 194 -11.62 9.40 -4.70
CA PRO A 194 -12.20 8.26 -4.00
C PRO A 194 -11.24 7.72 -2.92
N LYS A 195 -11.78 7.00 -1.93
CA LYS A 195 -10.96 6.19 -1.00
C LYS A 195 -10.15 5.20 -1.84
N LEU A 196 -8.84 5.15 -1.60
CA LEU A 196 -7.98 4.16 -2.26
C LEU A 196 -8.13 2.81 -1.57
N SER A 197 -8.31 1.75 -2.34
CA SER A 197 -8.17 0.39 -1.80
C SER A 197 -6.71 0.11 -1.45
N ARG A 198 -6.47 -0.84 -0.55
CA ARG A 198 -5.10 -1.28 -0.22
C ARG A 198 -4.35 -1.74 -1.46
N GLU A 199 -5.01 -2.48 -2.36
CA GLU A 199 -4.43 -2.94 -3.63
C GLU A 199 -4.01 -1.77 -4.54
N ALA A 200 -4.82 -0.71 -4.62
CA ALA A 200 -4.50 0.47 -5.42
C ALA A 200 -3.29 1.22 -4.88
N VAL A 201 -3.17 1.35 -3.55
CA VAL A 201 -2.00 1.94 -2.88
C VAL A 201 -0.74 1.13 -3.18
N VAL A 202 -0.82 -0.20 -3.05
CA VAL A 202 0.31 -1.10 -3.31
C VAL A 202 0.74 -1.04 -4.77
N GLY A 203 -0.21 -1.03 -5.71
CA GLY A 203 0.10 -0.82 -7.12
C GLY A 203 0.85 0.49 -7.35
N ALA A 204 0.36 1.59 -6.79
CA ALA A 204 1.01 2.91 -6.91
C ALA A 204 2.44 2.92 -6.38
N ILE A 205 2.68 2.27 -5.25
CA ILE A 205 4.02 2.07 -4.70
C ILE A 205 4.89 1.26 -5.67
N GLU A 206 4.42 0.11 -6.14
CA GLU A 206 5.18 -0.77 -7.05
C GLU A 206 5.61 -0.04 -8.34
N SER A 207 4.72 0.76 -8.91
CA SER A 207 5.03 1.57 -10.10
C SER A 207 6.08 2.63 -9.79
N GLU A 208 5.96 3.33 -8.66
CA GLU A 208 6.92 4.35 -8.26
C GLU A 208 8.30 3.77 -7.94
N VAL A 209 8.36 2.60 -7.29
CA VAL A 209 9.61 1.87 -7.05
C VAL A 209 10.24 1.41 -8.36
N ALA A 210 9.45 0.83 -9.29
CA ALA A 210 9.92 0.47 -10.62
C ALA A 210 10.54 1.68 -11.36
N ARG A 211 9.88 2.84 -11.26
CA ARG A 211 10.31 4.09 -11.88
C ARG A 211 11.57 4.67 -11.26
N VAL A 212 11.58 4.87 -9.95
CA VAL A 212 12.65 5.61 -9.25
C VAL A 212 13.87 4.74 -8.99
N ILE A 213 13.67 3.52 -8.48
CA ILE A 213 14.79 2.65 -8.06
C ILE A 213 15.37 1.87 -9.24
N PHE A 214 14.53 1.46 -10.20
CA PHE A 214 14.96 0.63 -11.32
C PHE A 214 15.02 1.35 -12.66
N GLY A 215 14.63 2.63 -12.72
CA GLY A 215 14.64 3.42 -13.96
C GLY A 215 13.70 2.88 -15.03
N ARG A 216 12.71 2.06 -14.65
CA ARG A 216 11.75 1.44 -15.57
C ARG A 216 10.46 2.24 -15.50
N GLY A 217 10.03 2.80 -16.63
CA GLY A 217 8.84 3.66 -16.70
C GLY A 217 7.53 3.02 -16.22
N SER A 218 7.50 1.68 -16.07
CA SER A 218 6.34 0.93 -15.58
C SER A 218 6.76 -0.42 -14.98
N GLY A 219 5.93 -0.94 -14.07
CA GLY A 219 5.94 -2.34 -13.65
C GLY A 219 5.22 -3.26 -14.64
N THR A 220 5.52 -3.16 -15.96
CA THR A 220 4.85 -3.91 -17.05
C THR A 220 5.67 -5.13 -17.54
N ARG A 221 5.01 -6.11 -18.16
CA ARG A 221 5.52 -7.45 -18.52
C ARG A 221 6.86 -7.47 -19.25
N GLY A 222 7.14 -6.47 -20.09
CA GLY A 222 8.40 -6.32 -20.85
C GLY A 222 9.67 -6.07 -20.00
N SER A 223 9.55 -6.02 -18.68
CA SER A 223 10.68 -5.82 -17.75
C SER A 223 11.32 -7.13 -17.27
N HIS A 224 10.74 -8.29 -17.58
CA HIS A 224 11.27 -9.62 -17.24
C HIS A 224 11.54 -9.83 -15.73
N TRP A 225 10.66 -9.31 -14.85
CA TRP A 225 10.81 -9.47 -13.39
C TRP A 225 10.84 -10.95 -12.95
N VAL A 226 10.14 -11.85 -13.66
CA VAL A 226 10.11 -13.28 -13.35
C VAL A 226 11.50 -13.95 -13.43
N ASP A 227 12.41 -13.41 -14.24
CA ASP A 227 13.77 -13.93 -14.41
C ASP A 227 14.66 -13.68 -13.19
N TRP A 228 14.24 -12.78 -12.31
CA TRP A 228 14.93 -12.45 -11.05
C TRP A 228 14.73 -13.53 -9.98
N PHE A 229 13.77 -14.42 -10.18
CA PHE A 229 13.43 -15.50 -9.26
C PHE A 229 13.86 -16.86 -9.85
N PRO A 230 14.19 -17.86 -9.01
CA PRO A 230 14.58 -19.18 -9.50
C PRO A 230 13.41 -19.85 -10.24
N THR A 231 13.67 -20.65 -11.27
CA THR A 231 12.61 -21.46 -11.88
C THR A 231 12.10 -22.50 -10.88
N ALA A 232 10.88 -23.03 -11.07
CA ALA A 232 10.33 -24.04 -10.17
C ALA A 232 11.25 -25.26 -10.01
N GLY A 233 11.95 -25.66 -11.08
CA GLY A 233 12.94 -26.74 -11.05
C GLY A 233 14.30 -26.38 -10.44
N GLN A 234 14.60 -25.09 -10.22
CA GLN A 234 15.79 -24.65 -9.49
C GLN A 234 15.60 -24.70 -7.98
N VAL A 235 14.36 -24.65 -7.48
CA VAL A 235 14.06 -24.75 -6.06
C VAL A 235 14.04 -26.23 -5.65
N PRO A 236 14.93 -26.68 -4.74
CA PRO A 236 14.98 -28.09 -4.35
C PRO A 236 13.74 -28.50 -3.55
N ASP A 237 13.24 -29.73 -3.69
CA ASP A 237 12.08 -30.21 -2.93
C ASP A 237 12.30 -30.13 -1.40
N ALA A 238 13.56 -30.26 -0.95
CA ALA A 238 13.97 -30.07 0.44
C ALA A 238 13.56 -28.70 1.01
N PHE A 239 13.49 -27.66 0.17
CA PHE A 239 12.98 -26.35 0.54
C PHE A 239 11.54 -26.43 1.04
N TYR A 240 10.64 -27.02 0.25
CA TYR A 240 9.22 -27.09 0.57
C TYR A 240 8.95 -27.98 1.78
N THR A 241 9.69 -29.09 1.90
CA THR A 241 9.64 -29.95 3.09
C THR A 241 10.10 -29.21 4.34
N ALA A 242 11.25 -28.51 4.27
CA ALA A 242 11.77 -27.74 5.40
C ALA A 242 10.83 -26.61 5.81
N MET A 243 10.23 -25.92 4.85
CA MET A 243 9.26 -24.85 5.10
C MET A 243 8.00 -25.38 5.79
N GLN A 244 7.43 -26.48 5.29
CA GLN A 244 6.31 -27.16 5.97
C GLN A 244 6.66 -27.49 7.42
N GLN A 245 7.81 -28.13 7.65
CA GLN A 245 8.25 -28.52 9.00
C GLN A 245 8.48 -27.31 9.92
N ALA A 246 9.00 -26.20 9.39
CA ALA A 246 9.19 -24.97 10.14
C ALA A 246 7.86 -24.31 10.53
N LEU A 247 6.89 -24.30 9.61
CA LEU A 247 5.53 -23.82 9.87
C LEU A 247 4.82 -24.66 10.93
N GLU A 248 4.94 -25.99 10.85
CA GLU A 248 4.34 -26.91 11.82
C GLU A 248 4.99 -26.79 13.21
N GLU A 249 6.31 -26.52 13.27
CA GLU A 249 7.02 -26.24 14.53
C GLU A 249 6.49 -24.94 15.19
N LEU A 250 6.22 -23.91 14.40
CA LEU A 250 5.87 -22.58 14.91
C LEU A 250 4.38 -22.40 15.24
N TYR A 251 3.50 -22.97 14.41
CA TYR A 251 2.05 -22.77 14.50
C TYR A 251 1.28 -24.04 14.87
N GLY A 252 1.97 -25.15 15.12
CA GLY A 252 1.37 -26.44 15.45
C GLY A 252 1.02 -27.29 14.22
N PRO A 253 0.46 -28.50 14.41
CA PRO A 253 0.17 -29.44 13.33
C PRO A 253 -0.66 -28.81 12.19
N GLY A 254 -0.17 -28.93 10.95
CA GLY A 254 -0.78 -28.31 9.77
C GLY A 254 -0.74 -26.79 9.75
N ALA A 255 0.01 -26.16 10.64
CA ALA A 255 0.06 -24.72 10.91
C ALA A 255 -1.31 -24.07 11.19
N VAL A 256 -2.26 -24.86 11.68
CA VAL A 256 -3.64 -24.42 11.92
C VAL A 256 -3.73 -23.70 13.26
N ARG A 257 -3.85 -22.36 13.20
CA ARG A 257 -4.31 -21.55 14.33
C ARG A 257 -5.83 -21.43 14.29
N VAL A 258 -6.46 -21.61 15.45
CA VAL A 258 -7.92 -21.49 15.64
C VAL A 258 -8.27 -20.01 15.74
N GLY A 259 -9.18 -19.54 14.89
CA GLY A 259 -9.78 -18.21 14.95
C GLY A 259 -11.03 -18.17 15.82
N GLY A 260 -11.78 -17.07 15.75
CA GLY A 260 -13.11 -16.98 16.37
C GLY A 260 -14.12 -17.89 15.67
N ALA A 261 -15.27 -18.14 16.32
CA ALA A 261 -16.30 -19.04 15.81
C ALA A 261 -16.79 -18.70 14.40
N ALA A 262 -16.95 -17.39 14.09
CA ALA A 262 -17.37 -16.94 12.76
C ALA A 262 -16.33 -17.26 11.68
N TYR A 263 -15.04 -17.07 11.98
CA TYR A 263 -13.96 -17.43 11.08
C TYR A 263 -13.90 -18.95 10.87
N GLU A 264 -14.04 -19.74 11.93
CA GLU A 264 -14.01 -21.20 11.82
C GLU A 264 -15.20 -21.76 11.03
N LEU A 265 -16.39 -21.15 11.15
CA LEU A 265 -17.53 -21.47 10.30
C LEU A 265 -17.23 -21.17 8.83
N GLN A 266 -16.71 -19.97 8.52
CA GLN A 266 -16.33 -19.61 7.15
C GLN A 266 -15.24 -20.53 6.59
N ARG A 267 -14.24 -20.87 7.41
CA ARG A 267 -13.17 -21.78 7.02
C ARG A 267 -13.70 -23.18 6.75
N ALA A 268 -14.63 -23.67 7.56
CA ALA A 268 -15.29 -24.95 7.35
C ALA A 268 -16.09 -24.98 6.04
N ASP A 269 -16.71 -23.85 5.66
CA ASP A 269 -17.39 -23.69 4.38
C ASP A 269 -16.41 -23.67 3.20
N ASP A 270 -15.28 -22.97 3.34
CA ASP A 270 -14.25 -22.84 2.30
C ASP A 270 -13.44 -24.14 2.08
N LYS A 271 -13.39 -25.04 3.07
CA LYS A 271 -12.68 -26.34 3.04
C LYS A 271 -11.24 -26.24 2.48
N PRO A 272 -10.39 -25.35 2.99
CA PRO A 272 -9.03 -25.21 2.48
C PRO A 272 -8.25 -26.54 2.66
N PRO A 273 -7.51 -27.04 1.64
CA PRO A 273 -6.57 -28.14 1.85
C PRO A 273 -5.59 -27.88 2.99
N PRO A 274 -5.11 -28.94 3.66
CA PRO A 274 -4.13 -28.83 4.72
C PRO A 274 -2.79 -28.34 4.17
N LEU A 275 -1.98 -27.75 5.06
CA LEU A 275 -0.59 -27.42 4.74
C LEU A 275 0.14 -28.68 4.24
N SER A 276 0.82 -28.53 3.10
CA SER A 276 1.69 -29.57 2.53
C SER A 276 2.82 -28.93 1.73
N SER A 277 3.92 -29.67 1.53
CA SER A 277 4.98 -29.27 0.61
C SER A 277 4.49 -29.02 -0.82
N ALA A 278 3.52 -29.81 -1.30
CA ALA A 278 2.88 -29.59 -2.60
C ALA A 278 2.15 -28.25 -2.65
N LEU A 279 1.37 -27.91 -1.63
CA LEU A 279 0.68 -26.61 -1.55
C LEU A 279 1.67 -25.42 -1.62
N LEU A 280 2.80 -25.52 -0.92
CA LEU A 280 3.84 -24.48 -0.95
C LEU A 280 4.50 -24.36 -2.33
N LYS A 281 4.70 -25.49 -3.01
CA LYS A 281 5.21 -25.54 -4.38
C LYS A 281 4.22 -24.93 -5.38
N ASP A 282 2.95 -25.30 -5.29
CA ASP A 282 1.88 -24.73 -6.10
C ASP A 282 1.78 -23.22 -5.90
N GLY A 283 1.93 -22.74 -4.65
CA GLY A 283 2.01 -21.31 -4.34
C GLY A 283 3.18 -20.62 -5.05
N TYR A 284 4.37 -21.23 -5.06
CA TYR A 284 5.53 -20.68 -5.77
C TYR A 284 5.36 -20.67 -7.29
N GLU A 285 4.81 -21.74 -7.87
CA GLU A 285 4.52 -21.83 -9.31
C GLU A 285 3.46 -20.80 -9.74
N SER A 286 2.44 -20.61 -8.90
CA SER A 286 1.40 -19.59 -9.10
C SER A 286 1.98 -18.20 -9.00
N PHE A 287 2.84 -17.92 -8.02
CA PHE A 287 3.59 -16.67 -7.92
C PHE A 287 4.37 -16.38 -9.20
N ARG A 288 5.14 -17.36 -9.70
CA ARG A 288 5.91 -17.19 -10.94
C ARG A 288 5.01 -16.90 -12.13
N THR A 289 3.88 -17.60 -12.23
CA THR A 289 2.88 -17.35 -13.28
C THR A 289 2.30 -15.94 -13.17
N VAL A 290 2.00 -15.47 -11.96
CA VAL A 290 1.52 -14.09 -11.73
C VAL A 290 2.62 -13.06 -12.04
N MET A 291 3.89 -13.33 -11.77
CA MET A 291 4.99 -12.44 -12.18
C MET A 291 5.24 -12.46 -13.68
N ASP A 292 4.98 -13.57 -14.35
CA ASP A 292 5.12 -13.69 -15.81
C ASP A 292 3.93 -13.07 -16.55
N VAL A 293 2.72 -13.15 -15.99
CA VAL A 293 1.45 -12.77 -16.65
C VAL A 293 0.80 -11.52 -16.06
N GLY A 294 0.89 -11.32 -14.75
CA GLY A 294 0.20 -10.30 -13.95
C GLY A 294 0.93 -8.96 -13.85
N VAL A 295 2.13 -8.88 -14.38
CA VAL A 295 2.83 -7.61 -14.64
C VAL A 295 2.17 -7.01 -15.89
N ALA A 296 1.75 -5.74 -15.82
CA ALA A 296 0.83 -5.12 -16.78
C ALA A 296 1.17 -5.43 -18.25
N TRP A 297 0.18 -5.97 -18.99
CA TRP A 297 0.29 -6.25 -20.41
C TRP A 297 0.61 -4.97 -21.17
N ASP A 298 1.65 -5.01 -22.00
CA ASP A 298 1.97 -3.90 -22.87
C ASP A 298 0.99 -3.83 -24.05
N TYR A 299 1.20 -2.83 -24.92
CA TYR A 299 0.34 -2.67 -26.09
C TYR A 299 0.35 -3.89 -27.01
N TRP A 300 1.51 -4.53 -27.20
CA TRP A 300 1.67 -5.67 -28.09
C TRP A 300 1.10 -6.95 -27.49
N ASP A 301 1.14 -7.09 -26.17
CA ASP A 301 0.43 -8.13 -25.43
C ASP A 301 -1.08 -8.02 -25.67
N TRP A 302 -1.67 -6.83 -25.52
CA TRP A 302 -3.09 -6.60 -25.77
C TRP A 302 -3.47 -6.80 -27.23
N LEU A 303 -2.63 -6.34 -28.16
CA LEU A 303 -2.84 -6.58 -29.58
C LEU A 303 -2.83 -8.08 -29.87
N GLY A 304 -1.80 -8.79 -29.38
CA GLY A 304 -1.70 -10.24 -29.42
C GLY A 304 -2.94 -10.89 -28.83
N ALA A 305 -3.17 -10.80 -27.54
CA ALA A 305 -4.31 -11.45 -26.90
C ALA A 305 -5.69 -10.81 -27.19
N THR A 306 -5.84 -10.03 -28.26
CA THR A 306 -7.15 -9.78 -28.87
C THR A 306 -7.23 -10.28 -30.32
N TRP A 307 -6.15 -10.79 -30.90
CA TRP A 307 -6.08 -11.25 -32.30
C TRP A 307 -7.19 -12.25 -32.64
N PHE A 308 -7.50 -13.17 -31.73
CA PHE A 308 -8.53 -14.19 -31.89
C PHE A 308 -9.97 -13.62 -31.92
N MET A 309 -10.19 -12.39 -31.47
CA MET A 309 -11.50 -11.71 -31.59
C MET A 309 -11.70 -11.14 -33.00
N TYR A 310 -10.61 -10.83 -33.72
CA TYR A 310 -10.67 -10.12 -35.00
C TYR A 310 -10.34 -11.00 -36.20
N VAL A 311 -9.41 -11.96 -36.06
CA VAL A 311 -9.01 -12.84 -37.17
C VAL A 311 -10.17 -13.70 -37.69
N PRO A 312 -11.04 -14.29 -36.85
CA PRO A 312 -12.24 -14.98 -37.34
C PRO A 312 -13.15 -14.05 -38.16
N ALA A 313 -13.45 -12.85 -37.68
CA ALA A 313 -14.23 -11.87 -38.44
C ALA A 313 -13.55 -11.50 -39.78
N LEU A 314 -12.22 -11.45 -39.81
CA LEU A 314 -11.44 -11.14 -41.01
C LEU A 314 -11.60 -12.20 -42.10
N VAL A 315 -11.66 -13.48 -41.72
CA VAL A 315 -11.86 -14.59 -42.66
C VAL A 315 -13.33 -14.79 -43.06
N ALA A 316 -14.29 -14.18 -42.34
CA ALA A 316 -15.71 -14.30 -42.68
C ALA A 316 -16.04 -13.81 -44.10
N TYR A 317 -15.41 -12.72 -44.56
CA TYR A 317 -15.64 -12.19 -45.91
C TYR A 317 -15.24 -13.17 -47.03
N PRO A 318 -14.00 -13.69 -47.10
CA PRO A 318 -13.65 -14.69 -48.12
C PRO A 318 -14.41 -16.01 -47.96
N MET A 319 -14.83 -16.38 -46.74
CA MET A 319 -15.63 -17.58 -46.51
C MET A 319 -17.01 -17.53 -47.16
N VAL A 320 -17.56 -16.34 -47.44
CA VAL A 320 -18.82 -16.22 -48.19
C VAL A 320 -18.73 -16.91 -49.55
N LEU A 321 -17.57 -16.89 -50.22
CA LEU A 321 -17.38 -17.55 -51.52
C LEU A 321 -17.56 -19.08 -51.44
N ALA A 322 -17.33 -19.65 -50.26
CA ALA A 322 -17.51 -21.07 -49.99
C ALA A 322 -18.97 -21.45 -49.66
N LEU A 323 -19.85 -20.46 -49.43
CA LEU A 323 -21.26 -20.72 -49.14
C LEU A 323 -22.00 -21.20 -50.40
N PRO A 324 -22.71 -22.34 -50.35
CA PRO A 324 -23.44 -22.87 -51.50
C PRO A 324 -24.53 -21.93 -52.01
N HIS A 325 -25.34 -21.37 -51.10
CA HIS A 325 -26.45 -20.49 -51.44
C HIS A 325 -26.14 -19.03 -51.10
N GLY A 326 -25.51 -18.74 -49.96
CA GLY A 326 -25.29 -17.40 -49.44
C GLY A 326 -24.53 -16.46 -50.37
N LYS A 327 -23.55 -16.97 -51.15
CA LYS A 327 -22.79 -16.18 -52.13
C LYS A 327 -23.64 -15.57 -53.24
N ASN A 328 -24.82 -16.14 -53.50
CA ASN A 328 -25.73 -15.72 -54.58
C ASN A 328 -26.97 -14.98 -54.07
N HIS A 329 -27.16 -14.83 -52.75
CA HIS A 329 -28.43 -14.39 -52.17
C HIS A 329 -28.84 -12.96 -52.56
N LEU A 330 -27.87 -12.06 -52.75
CA LEU A 330 -28.11 -10.66 -53.11
C LEU A 330 -27.96 -10.37 -54.62
N ARG A 331 -27.66 -11.40 -55.43
CA ARG A 331 -27.53 -11.24 -56.89
C ARG A 331 -28.87 -10.89 -57.51
N GLU A 332 -28.83 -9.96 -58.48
CA GLU A 332 -29.99 -9.63 -59.32
C GLU A 332 -30.48 -10.85 -60.11
N VAL A 333 -29.54 -11.70 -60.57
CA VAL A 333 -29.83 -12.93 -61.31
C VAL A 333 -29.31 -14.12 -60.51
N LYS A 334 -30.23 -14.91 -59.96
CA LYS A 334 -29.93 -16.08 -59.12
C LYS A 334 -29.96 -17.38 -59.94
N PRO A 335 -29.14 -18.39 -59.60
CA PRO A 335 -29.24 -19.73 -60.18
C PRO A 335 -30.65 -20.33 -60.01
N ALA A 336 -31.06 -21.20 -60.95
CA ALA A 336 -32.40 -21.79 -60.96
C ALA A 336 -32.70 -22.70 -59.75
N ASP A 337 -31.66 -23.18 -59.08
CA ASP A 337 -31.67 -24.04 -57.88
C ASP A 337 -31.40 -23.27 -56.57
N HIS A 338 -31.44 -21.93 -56.60
CA HIS A 338 -31.19 -21.12 -55.42
C HIS A 338 -32.37 -21.14 -54.43
N ASP A 339 -32.10 -21.54 -53.18
CA ASP A 339 -33.02 -21.42 -52.05
C ASP A 339 -32.74 -20.10 -51.30
N ASP A 340 -33.65 -19.13 -51.43
CA ASP A 340 -33.55 -17.82 -50.77
C ASP A 340 -33.52 -17.92 -49.24
N GLY A 341 -34.25 -18.89 -48.67
CA GLY A 341 -34.29 -19.11 -47.23
C GLY A 341 -32.98 -19.68 -46.71
N ALA A 342 -32.40 -20.64 -47.43
CA ALA A 342 -31.09 -21.20 -47.11
C ALA A 342 -29.98 -20.16 -47.31
N GLY A 343 -30.02 -19.39 -48.40
CA GLY A 343 -29.04 -18.33 -48.68
C GLY A 343 -29.02 -17.24 -47.60
N LEU A 344 -30.19 -16.77 -47.15
CA LEU A 344 -30.30 -15.80 -46.07
C LEU A 344 -29.79 -16.37 -44.73
N PHE A 345 -30.13 -17.63 -44.44
CA PHE A 345 -29.68 -18.32 -43.24
C PHE A 345 -28.15 -18.48 -43.21
N GLU A 346 -27.54 -18.93 -44.32
CA GLU A 346 -26.09 -19.08 -44.46
C GLU A 346 -25.38 -17.74 -44.24
N LEU A 347 -25.89 -16.67 -44.84
CA LEU A 347 -25.30 -15.36 -44.77
C LEU A 347 -25.35 -14.76 -43.35
N ILE A 348 -26.50 -14.85 -42.70
CA ILE A 348 -26.69 -14.33 -41.34
C ILE A 348 -25.92 -15.16 -40.32
N SER A 349 -25.86 -16.48 -40.49
CA SER A 349 -25.23 -17.38 -39.51
C SER A 349 -23.71 -17.40 -39.62
N LEU A 350 -23.14 -17.23 -40.82
CA LEU A 350 -21.69 -17.30 -41.05
C LEU A 350 -20.85 -16.43 -40.09
N PRO A 351 -21.07 -15.11 -39.96
CA PRO A 351 -20.21 -14.29 -39.10
C PRO A 351 -20.33 -14.68 -37.62
N PHE A 352 -21.51 -15.05 -37.14
CA PHE A 352 -21.68 -15.53 -35.77
C PHE A 352 -21.04 -16.89 -35.53
N ALA A 353 -21.14 -17.79 -36.51
CA ALA A 353 -20.54 -19.11 -36.45
C ALA A 353 -19.00 -19.02 -36.44
N VAL A 354 -18.41 -18.21 -37.32
CA VAL A 354 -16.96 -18.00 -37.36
C VAL A 354 -16.46 -17.32 -36.08
N ASN A 355 -17.19 -16.35 -35.56
CA ASN A 355 -16.87 -15.65 -34.32
C ASN A 355 -17.12 -16.49 -33.04
N ALA A 356 -17.80 -17.64 -33.12
CA ALA A 356 -17.92 -18.58 -31.99
C ALA A 356 -16.55 -19.11 -31.53
N ALA A 357 -15.59 -19.23 -32.46
CA ALA A 357 -14.22 -19.60 -32.11
C ALA A 357 -13.54 -18.55 -31.21
N SER A 358 -13.90 -17.27 -31.35
CA SER A 358 -13.42 -16.18 -30.50
C SER A 358 -13.90 -16.33 -29.06
N ALA A 359 -15.16 -16.76 -28.87
CA ALA A 359 -15.74 -16.99 -27.54
C ALA A 359 -15.02 -18.13 -26.80
N LEU A 360 -14.61 -19.19 -27.51
CA LEU A 360 -13.84 -20.29 -26.93
C LEU A 360 -12.50 -19.83 -26.38
N TYR A 361 -11.76 -19.06 -27.15
CA TYR A 361 -10.45 -18.60 -26.71
C TYR A 361 -10.56 -17.56 -25.58
N ALA A 362 -11.56 -16.67 -25.64
CA ALA A 362 -11.86 -15.75 -24.55
C ALA A 362 -12.11 -16.49 -23.22
N HIS A 363 -12.80 -17.63 -23.26
CA HIS A 363 -13.05 -18.44 -22.07
C HIS A 363 -11.83 -19.24 -21.60
N ILE A 364 -10.95 -19.67 -22.50
CA ILE A 364 -9.65 -20.26 -22.14
C ILE A 364 -8.78 -19.23 -21.40
N LEU A 365 -8.70 -18.00 -21.92
CA LEU A 365 -8.05 -16.91 -21.19
C LEU A 365 -8.76 -16.63 -19.87
N ALA A 366 -10.10 -16.63 -19.86
CA ALA A 366 -10.90 -16.41 -18.65
C ALA A 366 -10.56 -17.44 -17.54
N THR A 367 -10.42 -18.72 -17.91
CA THR A 367 -10.07 -19.78 -16.94
C THR A 367 -8.69 -19.67 -16.34
N THR A 368 -7.74 -19.08 -17.05
CA THR A 368 -6.34 -19.02 -16.61
C THR A 368 -6.00 -17.75 -15.83
N SER A 369 -6.92 -16.77 -15.76
CA SER A 369 -6.61 -15.44 -15.21
C SER A 369 -7.69 -14.77 -14.34
N TYR A 370 -8.88 -15.38 -14.12
CA TYR A 370 -10.01 -14.70 -13.48
C TYR A 370 -10.64 -15.44 -12.30
N LEU A 371 -10.08 -15.29 -11.11
CA LEU A 371 -10.74 -15.69 -9.85
C LEU A 371 -11.89 -14.74 -9.50
N GLY A 372 -12.96 -15.30 -8.92
CA GLY A 372 -14.17 -14.58 -8.50
C GLY A 372 -15.28 -14.49 -9.56
N ALA A 373 -15.08 -15.14 -10.71
CA ALA A 373 -16.08 -15.26 -11.78
C ALA A 373 -16.32 -16.74 -12.16
N GLU A 374 -16.07 -17.68 -11.25
CA GLU A 374 -16.09 -19.12 -11.54
C GLU A 374 -17.44 -19.60 -12.11
N SER A 375 -18.55 -19.12 -11.54
CA SER A 375 -19.89 -19.47 -12.02
C SER A 375 -20.16 -18.95 -13.43
N GLU A 376 -19.63 -17.78 -13.75
CA GLU A 376 -19.73 -17.11 -15.04
C GLU A 376 -18.85 -17.82 -16.07
N VAL A 377 -17.65 -18.24 -15.67
CA VAL A 377 -16.74 -19.02 -16.52
C VAL A 377 -17.33 -20.40 -16.83
N ILE A 378 -17.95 -21.09 -15.87
CA ILE A 378 -18.63 -22.37 -16.11
C ILE A 378 -19.79 -22.19 -17.09
N PHE A 379 -20.64 -21.17 -16.88
CA PHE A 379 -21.71 -20.87 -17.84
C PHE A 379 -21.15 -20.54 -19.22
N GLY A 380 -20.06 -19.78 -19.27
CA GLY A 380 -19.34 -19.44 -20.50
C GLY A 380 -18.77 -20.66 -21.24
N TRP A 381 -18.28 -21.69 -20.52
CA TRP A 381 -17.90 -22.96 -21.13
C TRP A 381 -19.08 -23.71 -21.75
N VAL A 382 -20.22 -23.74 -21.05
CA VAL A 382 -21.44 -24.36 -21.57
C VAL A 382 -21.92 -23.61 -22.81
N SER A 383 -21.98 -22.27 -22.73
CA SER A 383 -22.33 -21.37 -23.83
C SER A 383 -21.43 -21.60 -25.04
N THR A 384 -20.12 -21.61 -24.84
CA THR A 384 -19.11 -21.87 -25.86
C THR A 384 -19.26 -23.27 -26.46
N GLY A 385 -19.48 -24.30 -25.64
CA GLY A 385 -19.68 -25.67 -26.10
C GLY A 385 -20.89 -25.79 -27.03
N VAL A 386 -22.01 -25.14 -26.67
CA VAL A 386 -23.21 -25.08 -27.52
C VAL A 386 -22.92 -24.33 -28.83
N GLN A 387 -22.18 -23.23 -28.78
CA GLN A 387 -21.79 -22.46 -29.97
C GLN A 387 -20.88 -23.27 -30.91
N LEU A 388 -19.95 -24.06 -30.38
CA LEU A 388 -19.09 -24.93 -31.16
C LEU A 388 -19.89 -26.05 -31.84
N VAL A 389 -20.83 -26.67 -31.11
CA VAL A 389 -21.74 -27.67 -31.69
C VAL A 389 -22.61 -27.05 -32.77
N ALA A 390 -23.14 -25.84 -32.54
CA ALA A 390 -23.92 -25.10 -33.52
C ALA A 390 -23.09 -24.73 -34.76
N LEU A 391 -21.81 -24.33 -34.61
CA LEU A 391 -20.89 -24.09 -35.72
C LEU A 391 -20.64 -25.37 -36.54
N ILE A 392 -20.33 -26.49 -35.88
CA ILE A 392 -20.10 -27.77 -36.56
C ILE A 392 -21.37 -28.20 -37.32
N ALA A 393 -22.54 -28.10 -36.67
CA ALA A 393 -23.81 -28.44 -37.28
C ALA A 393 -24.18 -27.47 -38.42
N PHE A 394 -23.84 -26.19 -38.31
CA PHE A 394 -23.98 -25.21 -39.39
C PHE A 394 -23.15 -25.60 -40.60
N LEU A 395 -21.84 -25.84 -40.41
CA LEU A 395 -20.94 -26.26 -41.49
C LEU A 395 -21.38 -27.58 -42.12
N ALA A 396 -21.80 -28.56 -41.32
CA ALA A 396 -22.33 -29.83 -41.80
C ALA A 396 -23.68 -29.69 -42.54
N SER A 397 -24.44 -28.63 -42.25
CA SER A 397 -25.74 -28.37 -42.88
C SER A 397 -25.66 -27.67 -44.23
N LEU A 398 -24.49 -27.11 -44.60
CA LEU A 398 -24.30 -26.38 -45.85
C LEU A 398 -24.61 -27.24 -47.09
N GLU A 399 -24.38 -28.55 -47.03
CA GLU A 399 -24.65 -29.47 -48.17
C GLU A 399 -25.95 -30.28 -48.02
N ALA A 400 -26.59 -30.24 -46.85
CA ALA A 400 -27.77 -31.06 -46.56
C ALA A 400 -29.04 -30.33 -47.03
N GLY A 401 -29.46 -30.50 -48.28
CA GLY A 401 -30.61 -29.81 -48.89
C GLY A 401 -32.02 -30.18 -48.38
N GLY A 402 -32.23 -30.55 -47.10
CA GLY A 402 -33.53 -31.15 -46.69
C GLY A 402 -33.99 -31.07 -45.23
N SER A 403 -33.34 -30.33 -44.32
CA SER A 403 -33.89 -30.15 -42.97
C SER A 403 -34.69 -28.84 -42.86
N GLY A 404 -35.83 -28.87 -42.17
CA GLY A 404 -36.75 -27.73 -42.06
C GLY A 404 -36.03 -26.45 -41.62
N LEU A 405 -36.35 -25.33 -42.27
CA LEU A 405 -35.78 -24.01 -42.02
C LEU A 405 -35.91 -23.57 -40.55
N ALA A 406 -37.06 -23.82 -39.92
CA ALA A 406 -37.33 -23.38 -38.54
C ALA A 406 -36.37 -24.01 -37.49
N PRO A 407 -36.14 -25.35 -37.47
CA PRO A 407 -35.13 -25.96 -36.60
C PRO A 407 -33.71 -25.38 -36.79
N ARG A 408 -33.31 -25.05 -38.01
CA ARG A 408 -31.99 -24.45 -38.29
C ARG A 408 -31.85 -23.07 -37.65
N TRP A 409 -32.85 -22.20 -37.86
CA TRP A 409 -32.88 -20.87 -37.26
C TRP A 409 -32.87 -20.93 -35.74
N VAL A 410 -33.62 -21.85 -35.13
CA VAL A 410 -33.70 -21.94 -33.67
C VAL A 410 -32.42 -22.55 -33.07
N LEU A 411 -31.91 -23.65 -33.62
CA LEU A 411 -30.80 -24.40 -33.00
C LEU A 411 -29.42 -23.84 -33.35
N LEU A 412 -29.22 -23.35 -34.57
CA LEU A 412 -27.91 -22.96 -35.08
C LEU A 412 -27.64 -21.45 -34.94
N PHE A 413 -28.69 -20.65 -34.78
CA PHE A 413 -28.59 -19.19 -34.66
C PHE A 413 -29.25 -18.66 -33.37
N GLY A 414 -30.53 -18.97 -33.15
CA GLY A 414 -31.31 -18.43 -32.04
C GLY A 414 -30.77 -18.86 -30.66
N LEU A 415 -30.51 -20.15 -30.48
CA LEU A 415 -30.00 -20.69 -29.21
C LEU A 415 -28.60 -20.14 -28.85
N PRO A 416 -27.59 -20.17 -29.74
CA PRO A 416 -26.29 -19.52 -29.49
C PRO A 416 -26.41 -18.04 -29.11
N LEU A 417 -27.22 -17.26 -29.83
CA LEU A 417 -27.39 -15.83 -29.59
C LEU A 417 -28.07 -15.55 -28.25
N VAL A 418 -29.12 -16.30 -27.92
CA VAL A 418 -29.82 -16.17 -26.63
C VAL A 418 -28.89 -16.50 -25.47
N LEU A 419 -28.06 -17.54 -25.59
CA LEU A 419 -27.08 -17.89 -24.56
C LEU A 419 -26.06 -16.76 -24.34
N GLN A 420 -25.55 -16.14 -25.41
CA GLN A 420 -24.65 -14.98 -25.30
C GLN A 420 -25.32 -13.77 -24.65
N ILE A 421 -26.59 -13.50 -24.97
CA ILE A 421 -27.36 -12.41 -24.34
C ILE A 421 -27.56 -12.68 -22.85
N ILE A 422 -27.95 -13.91 -22.49
CA ILE A 422 -28.11 -14.33 -21.09
C ILE A 422 -26.80 -14.16 -20.35
N GLU A 423 -25.68 -14.55 -20.95
CA GLU A 423 -24.35 -14.41 -20.38
C GLU A 423 -23.99 -12.96 -20.08
N VAL A 424 -24.17 -12.07 -21.05
CA VAL A 424 -23.94 -10.61 -20.89
C VAL A 424 -24.82 -10.05 -19.77
N VAL A 425 -26.10 -10.44 -19.72
CA VAL A 425 -27.04 -10.00 -18.68
C VAL A 425 -26.63 -10.52 -17.30
N LEU A 426 -26.24 -11.79 -17.18
CA LEU A 426 -25.78 -12.38 -15.92
C LEU A 426 -24.51 -11.70 -15.40
N ILE A 427 -23.55 -11.41 -16.29
CA ILE A 427 -22.32 -10.70 -15.96
C ILE A 427 -22.65 -9.26 -15.53
N GLY A 428 -23.54 -8.58 -16.26
CA GLY A 428 -23.96 -7.20 -15.97
C GLY A 428 -24.70 -7.05 -14.64
N LEU A 429 -25.65 -7.95 -14.36
CA LEU A 429 -26.46 -7.95 -13.13
C LEU A 429 -25.63 -8.19 -11.87
N LYS A 430 -24.59 -9.02 -11.95
CA LYS A 430 -23.77 -9.35 -10.78
C LYS A 430 -22.76 -8.25 -10.42
N GLY A 431 -22.59 -7.23 -11.24
CA GLY A 431 -21.83 -6.02 -10.89
C GLY A 431 -20.82 -5.63 -11.96
N SER A 432 -21.13 -4.54 -12.67
CA SER A 432 -20.28 -3.93 -13.69
C SER A 432 -19.08 -3.16 -13.14
N THR A 433 -18.90 -3.05 -11.83
CA THR A 433 -17.77 -2.31 -11.23
C THR A 433 -16.47 -3.12 -11.26
N ASN A 434 -16.54 -4.45 -11.37
CA ASN A 434 -15.35 -5.28 -11.45
C ASN A 434 -14.75 -5.25 -12.87
N PRO A 435 -13.51 -4.76 -13.06
CA PRO A 435 -12.88 -4.69 -14.38
C PRO A 435 -12.79 -6.06 -15.07
N ARG A 436 -12.67 -7.14 -14.28
CA ARG A 436 -12.65 -8.52 -14.78
C ARG A 436 -13.96 -8.92 -15.48
N ARG A 437 -15.09 -8.56 -14.89
CA ARG A 437 -16.42 -8.82 -15.47
C ARG A 437 -16.67 -7.94 -16.70
N ARG A 438 -16.15 -6.71 -16.74
CA ARG A 438 -16.18 -5.87 -17.95
C ARG A 438 -15.36 -6.50 -19.09
N GLN A 439 -14.19 -7.06 -18.79
CA GLN A 439 -13.36 -7.74 -19.81
C GLN A 439 -14.06 -8.99 -20.35
N LEU A 440 -14.65 -9.82 -19.48
CA LEU A 440 -15.43 -10.99 -19.91
C LEU A 440 -16.63 -10.55 -20.77
N MET A 441 -17.35 -9.50 -20.36
CA MET A 441 -18.46 -8.94 -21.14
C MET A 441 -17.98 -8.40 -22.50
N ALA A 442 -16.86 -7.68 -22.54
CA ALA A 442 -16.27 -7.17 -23.78
C ALA A 442 -15.89 -8.31 -24.74
N SER A 443 -15.40 -9.44 -24.20
CA SER A 443 -15.04 -10.61 -25.00
C SER A 443 -16.23 -11.26 -25.72
N ILE A 444 -17.46 -11.02 -25.25
CA ILE A 444 -18.70 -11.48 -25.89
C ILE A 444 -19.27 -10.38 -26.80
N LEU A 445 -19.29 -9.14 -26.33
CA LEU A 445 -19.89 -8.02 -27.06
C LEU A 445 -19.09 -7.65 -28.32
N ILE A 446 -17.76 -7.76 -28.31
CA ILE A 446 -16.92 -7.44 -29.46
C ILE A 446 -17.23 -8.40 -30.63
N PRO A 447 -17.17 -9.73 -30.49
CA PRO A 447 -17.52 -10.65 -31.58
C PRO A 447 -18.95 -10.45 -32.11
N VAL A 448 -19.93 -10.20 -31.23
CA VAL A 448 -21.31 -9.89 -31.65
C VAL A 448 -21.36 -8.59 -32.46
N GLY A 449 -20.71 -7.53 -31.98
CA GLY A 449 -20.62 -6.26 -32.68
C GLY A 449 -19.94 -6.37 -34.04
N LEU A 450 -18.87 -7.17 -34.14
CA LEU A 450 -18.18 -7.48 -35.40
C LEU A 450 -19.07 -8.23 -36.38
N SER A 451 -19.85 -9.21 -35.89
CA SER A 451 -20.82 -9.93 -36.73
C SER A 451 -21.90 -9.01 -37.30
N LEU A 452 -22.46 -8.11 -36.47
CA LEU A 452 -23.46 -7.14 -36.90
C LEU A 452 -22.87 -6.13 -37.89
N LEU A 453 -21.65 -5.66 -37.64
CA LEU A 453 -20.93 -4.76 -38.54
C LEU A 453 -20.67 -5.41 -39.90
N PHE A 454 -20.23 -6.67 -39.90
CA PHE A 454 -20.06 -7.45 -41.13
C PHE A 454 -21.36 -7.53 -41.92
N LEU A 455 -22.48 -7.90 -41.27
CA LEU A 455 -23.78 -8.00 -41.95
C LEU A 455 -24.22 -6.66 -42.52
N ALA A 456 -24.08 -5.56 -41.77
CA ALA A 456 -24.43 -4.23 -42.24
C ALA A 456 -23.63 -3.83 -43.49
N LEU A 457 -22.31 -4.07 -43.50
CA LEU A 457 -21.46 -3.79 -44.65
C LEU A 457 -21.75 -4.71 -45.83
N TYR A 458 -22.02 -5.99 -45.56
CA TYR A 458 -22.36 -7.00 -46.56
C TYR A 458 -23.65 -6.65 -47.31
N PHE A 459 -24.74 -6.44 -46.58
CA PHE A 459 -26.03 -6.05 -47.17
C PHE A 459 -25.99 -4.66 -47.82
N GLY A 460 -25.10 -3.76 -47.36
CA GLY A 460 -24.92 -2.44 -47.97
C GLY A 460 -24.19 -2.49 -49.32
N ASP A 461 -22.92 -2.90 -49.33
CA ASP A 461 -22.09 -2.85 -50.55
C ASP A 461 -21.11 -4.02 -50.72
N PHE A 462 -20.74 -4.72 -49.64
CA PHE A 462 -19.68 -5.72 -49.71
C PHE A 462 -20.07 -6.97 -50.53
N HIS A 463 -21.36 -7.30 -50.66
CA HIS A 463 -21.82 -8.39 -51.52
C HIS A 463 -21.39 -8.26 -52.99
N LYS A 464 -21.29 -7.03 -53.52
CA LYS A 464 -20.88 -6.78 -54.92
C LYS A 464 -19.47 -7.33 -55.23
N GLY A 465 -18.58 -7.32 -54.24
CA GLY A 465 -17.25 -7.92 -54.40
C GLY A 465 -17.30 -9.44 -54.53
N ILE A 466 -18.17 -10.10 -53.76
CA ILE A 466 -18.41 -11.55 -53.88
C ILE A 466 -19.02 -11.88 -55.24
N GLU A 467 -19.96 -11.06 -55.70
CA GLU A 467 -20.62 -11.23 -57.00
C GLU A 467 -19.66 -11.12 -58.18
N ALA A 468 -18.67 -10.23 -58.10
CA ALA A 468 -17.64 -10.06 -59.13
C ALA A 468 -16.76 -11.31 -59.34
N ILE A 469 -16.57 -12.14 -58.30
CA ILE A 469 -15.75 -13.36 -58.34
C ILE A 469 -16.58 -14.63 -58.59
N ALA A 470 -17.75 -14.74 -57.96
CA ALA A 470 -18.58 -15.93 -58.08
C ALA A 470 -18.99 -16.16 -59.55
N GLU A 471 -19.16 -17.42 -59.97
CA GLU A 471 -19.38 -17.76 -61.39
C GLU A 471 -20.51 -16.92 -62.00
N PRO A 472 -20.24 -16.21 -63.12
CA PRO A 472 -21.25 -15.37 -63.75
C PRO A 472 -22.34 -16.24 -64.40
N PRO A 473 -23.60 -15.76 -64.48
CA PRO A 473 -24.63 -16.40 -65.28
C PRO A 473 -24.16 -16.63 -66.72
N ALA A 474 -24.68 -17.68 -67.37
CA ALA A 474 -24.33 -18.03 -68.74
C ALA A 474 -24.47 -16.80 -69.68
N GLY A 475 -23.35 -16.35 -70.25
CA GLY A 475 -23.31 -15.23 -71.20
C GLY A 475 -22.73 -13.90 -70.66
N GLN A 476 -22.34 -13.80 -69.38
CA GLN A 476 -21.64 -12.62 -68.85
C GLN A 476 -20.13 -12.84 -68.67
N ALA A 477 -19.34 -11.78 -68.89
CA ALA A 477 -17.90 -11.81 -68.65
C ALA A 477 -17.62 -11.87 -67.13
N LYS A 478 -16.68 -12.73 -66.72
CA LYS A 478 -16.21 -12.80 -65.33
C LYS A 478 -15.59 -11.46 -64.95
N GLY A 479 -16.01 -10.88 -63.83
CA GLY A 479 -15.42 -9.65 -63.31
C GLY A 479 -13.92 -9.83 -63.05
N ASP A 480 -13.15 -8.75 -63.21
CA ASP A 480 -11.79 -8.76 -62.70
C ASP A 480 -11.87 -8.83 -61.16
N GLY A 481 -11.07 -9.67 -60.51
CA GLY A 481 -11.13 -9.85 -59.05
C GLY A 481 -10.78 -8.58 -58.24
N VAL A 482 -10.62 -7.44 -58.91
CA VAL A 482 -10.26 -6.13 -58.36
C VAL A 482 -11.33 -5.64 -57.39
N ASP A 483 -12.61 -5.81 -57.72
CA ASP A 483 -13.73 -5.37 -56.87
C ASP A 483 -13.82 -6.12 -55.53
N PHE A 484 -13.51 -7.42 -55.55
CA PHE A 484 -13.38 -8.23 -54.34
C PHE A 484 -12.15 -7.82 -53.54
N ALA A 485 -10.99 -7.72 -54.20
CA ALA A 485 -9.72 -7.40 -53.55
C ALA A 485 -9.80 -6.04 -52.85
N TRP A 486 -10.39 -5.02 -53.50
CA TRP A 486 -10.61 -3.71 -52.91
C TRP A 486 -11.48 -3.78 -51.65
N ARG A 487 -12.65 -4.43 -51.71
CA ARG A 487 -13.55 -4.56 -50.55
C ARG A 487 -12.94 -5.38 -49.42
N PHE A 488 -12.18 -6.42 -49.76
CA PHE A 488 -11.42 -7.17 -48.76
C PHE A 488 -10.33 -6.32 -48.10
N VAL A 489 -9.61 -5.48 -48.86
CA VAL A 489 -8.64 -4.52 -48.30
C VAL A 489 -9.33 -3.52 -47.39
N VAL A 490 -10.51 -2.98 -47.77
CA VAL A 490 -11.30 -2.10 -46.91
C VAL A 490 -11.73 -2.82 -45.62
N TRP A 491 -12.24 -4.05 -45.73
CA TRP A 491 -12.59 -4.88 -44.56
C TRP A 491 -11.40 -5.11 -43.63
N PHE A 492 -10.26 -5.48 -44.21
CA PHE A 492 -9.01 -5.71 -43.51
C PHE A 492 -8.56 -4.45 -42.75
N LEU A 493 -8.51 -3.30 -43.43
CA LEU A 493 -8.08 -2.04 -42.82
C LEU A 493 -9.05 -1.58 -41.71
N LEU A 494 -10.35 -1.78 -41.90
CA LEU A 494 -11.36 -1.46 -40.90
C LEU A 494 -11.20 -2.34 -39.65
N LEU A 495 -11.12 -3.66 -39.82
CA LEU A 495 -10.94 -4.59 -38.71
C LEU A 495 -9.61 -4.40 -38.01
N PHE A 496 -8.52 -4.20 -38.77
CA PHE A 496 -7.21 -3.93 -38.20
C PHE A 496 -7.19 -2.61 -37.43
N GLY A 497 -7.84 -1.57 -37.95
CA GLY A 497 -8.00 -0.30 -37.24
C GLY A 497 -8.80 -0.44 -35.94
N LEU A 498 -9.91 -1.19 -35.96
CA LEU A 498 -10.71 -1.47 -34.78
C LEU A 498 -9.96 -2.34 -33.76
N TRP A 499 -9.23 -3.36 -34.23
CA TRP A 499 -8.37 -4.21 -33.43
C TRP A 499 -7.29 -3.38 -32.71
N TRP A 500 -6.62 -2.50 -33.46
CA TRP A 500 -5.62 -1.57 -32.94
C TRP A 500 -6.22 -0.62 -31.88
N LEU A 501 -7.38 -0.03 -32.17
CA LEU A 501 -8.09 0.87 -31.24
C LEU A 501 -8.58 0.15 -29.98
N VAL A 502 -9.09 -1.08 -30.09
CA VAL A 502 -9.53 -1.85 -28.92
C VAL A 502 -8.35 -2.33 -28.10
N ALA A 503 -7.24 -2.74 -28.71
CA ALA A 503 -6.01 -3.04 -27.96
C ALA A 503 -5.51 -1.79 -27.22
N LEU A 504 -5.54 -0.62 -27.86
CA LEU A 504 -5.18 0.65 -27.24
C LEU A 504 -6.16 1.04 -26.12
N ALA A 505 -7.46 0.87 -26.34
CA ALA A 505 -8.50 1.17 -25.36
C ALA A 505 -8.44 0.20 -24.16
N LEU A 506 -8.24 -1.09 -24.37
CA LEU A 506 -8.04 -2.06 -23.30
C LEU A 506 -6.75 -1.79 -22.54
N ARG A 507 -5.67 -1.43 -23.24
CA ARG A 507 -4.45 -0.93 -22.58
C ARG A 507 -4.80 0.28 -21.72
N PHE A 508 -5.53 1.27 -22.22
CA PHE A 508 -5.84 2.49 -21.47
C PHE A 508 -6.80 2.24 -20.31
N ILE A 509 -7.88 1.47 -20.51
CA ILE A 509 -8.88 1.13 -19.47
C ILE A 509 -8.22 0.29 -18.36
N ASN A 510 -7.35 -0.65 -18.73
CA ASN A 510 -6.64 -1.46 -17.74
C ASN A 510 -5.44 -0.69 -17.16
N ALA A 511 -4.83 0.22 -17.93
CA ALA A 511 -3.84 1.16 -17.44
C ALA A 511 -4.42 2.20 -16.49
N GLN A 512 -5.72 2.53 -16.59
CA GLN A 512 -6.46 3.34 -15.62
C GLN A 512 -6.78 2.58 -14.33
N GLY A 513 -6.85 1.24 -14.39
CA GLY A 513 -6.82 0.37 -13.21
C GLY A 513 -5.41 0.13 -12.67
N LEU A 514 -4.39 0.44 -13.46
CA LEU A 514 -3.00 0.50 -13.06
C LEU A 514 -2.61 1.95 -12.71
N PRO A 515 -1.51 2.16 -12.00
CA PRO A 515 -1.28 3.36 -11.19
C PRO A 515 -0.67 4.55 -11.95
N ASP A 516 -0.81 4.62 -13.27
CA ASP A 516 -0.20 5.67 -14.08
C ASP A 516 -1.03 6.97 -14.08
N ASP A 517 -2.27 6.92 -13.58
CA ASP A 517 -3.09 8.12 -13.44
C ASP A 517 -2.47 9.09 -12.41
N VAL A 518 -2.42 10.35 -12.81
CA VAL A 518 -1.77 11.48 -12.13
C VAL A 518 -2.26 11.66 -10.67
N SER A 519 -3.42 11.09 -10.31
CA SER A 519 -3.96 11.05 -8.95
C SER A 519 -3.39 9.93 -8.06
N ASN A 520 -3.02 8.77 -8.63
CA ASN A 520 -2.45 7.63 -7.88
C ASN A 520 -0.92 7.68 -7.86
N ALA A 521 -0.28 8.18 -8.92
CA ALA A 521 1.13 8.54 -8.91
C ALA A 521 1.46 9.61 -7.84
N ARG A 522 0.47 10.45 -7.48
CA ARG A 522 0.56 11.35 -6.32
C ARG A 522 0.64 10.58 -4.99
N ALA A 523 -0.02 9.43 -4.83
CA ALA A 523 0.01 8.68 -3.57
C ALA A 523 1.41 8.14 -3.25
N GLY A 524 2.17 7.67 -4.24
CA GLY A 524 3.56 7.21 -4.05
C GLY A 524 4.57 8.35 -3.83
N ARG A 525 4.32 9.52 -4.44
CA ARG A 525 5.18 10.71 -4.34
C ARG A 525 4.88 11.58 -3.13
N GLN A 526 3.63 11.61 -2.68
CA GLN A 526 3.24 12.45 -1.56
C GLN A 526 3.82 11.90 -0.27
N ARG A 527 4.25 12.82 0.58
CA ARG A 527 4.66 12.50 1.92
C ARG A 527 3.43 12.20 2.76
N HIS A 528 3.43 11.07 3.46
CA HIS A 528 2.34 10.65 4.32
C HIS A 528 2.83 10.37 5.74
N GLY A 529 1.89 10.36 6.69
CA GLY A 529 2.14 9.87 8.03
C GLY A 529 2.05 8.34 8.07
N LEU A 530 2.16 7.80 9.26
CA LEU A 530 2.06 6.38 9.57
C LEU A 530 0.84 6.16 10.47
N ARG A 531 0.28 4.94 10.47
CA ARG A 531 -0.73 4.53 11.44
C ARG A 531 -0.14 3.50 12.39
N LEU A 532 -0.05 3.86 13.66
CA LEU A 532 0.55 3.05 14.71
C LEU A 532 -0.44 2.87 15.87
N PHE A 533 -0.38 1.72 16.55
CA PHE A 533 -1.25 1.45 17.70
C PHE A 533 -0.52 1.80 19.00
N ASP A 534 -1.24 2.49 19.89
CA ASP A 534 -0.81 2.61 21.28
C ASP A 534 -0.97 1.28 22.00
N ASP A 535 -0.14 1.01 23.00
CA ASP A 535 -0.28 -0.19 23.84
C ASP A 535 -1.63 -0.21 24.59
N THR A 536 -2.23 0.96 24.85
CA THR A 536 -3.58 1.05 25.44
C THR A 536 -4.69 0.64 24.48
N ALA A 537 -4.43 0.58 23.18
CA ALA A 537 -5.40 0.17 22.17
C ALA A 537 -5.39 -1.36 21.94
N LEU A 538 -4.46 -2.09 22.55
CA LEU A 538 -4.33 -3.53 22.37
C LEU A 538 -5.33 -4.29 23.23
N LEU A 539 -5.96 -5.30 22.63
CA LEU A 539 -6.89 -6.18 23.33
C LEU A 539 -6.12 -7.19 24.18
N ARG A 540 -6.62 -7.42 25.40
CA ARG A 540 -6.06 -8.36 26.36
C ARG A 540 -6.98 -9.56 26.51
N SER A 541 -6.38 -10.74 26.65
CA SER A 541 -7.12 -11.92 27.11
C SER A 541 -7.46 -11.78 28.61
N PRO A 542 -8.68 -12.11 29.07
CA PRO A 542 -9.23 -11.80 30.40
C PRO A 542 -8.63 -12.60 31.58
N VAL A 543 -7.38 -13.08 31.50
CA VAL A 543 -6.73 -13.81 32.59
C VAL A 543 -5.63 -12.95 33.21
N GLY A 544 -5.76 -12.65 34.50
CA GLY A 544 -4.99 -11.64 35.23
C GLY A 544 -3.46 -11.79 35.26
N VAL A 545 -2.82 -10.72 35.74
CA VAL A 545 -1.42 -10.28 35.55
C VAL A 545 -1.24 -9.55 34.22
N SER A 546 -0.46 -8.46 34.22
CA SER A 546 -0.16 -7.68 33.01
C SER A 546 0.34 -8.61 31.90
N PRO A 547 -0.46 -8.84 30.84
CA PRO A 547 -0.21 -9.92 29.90
C PRO A 547 1.18 -9.77 29.26
N ALA A 548 1.84 -10.90 29.03
CA ALA A 548 3.01 -10.92 28.17
C ALA A 548 2.58 -10.55 26.73
N LEU A 549 3.53 -10.08 25.92
CA LEU A 549 3.24 -9.58 24.57
C LEU A 549 2.62 -10.66 23.65
N ASP A 550 2.85 -11.93 23.95
CA ASP A 550 2.26 -13.09 23.27
C ASP A 550 0.74 -13.26 23.51
N ALA A 551 0.21 -12.63 24.56
CA ALA A 551 -1.21 -12.65 24.91
C ALA A 551 -1.95 -11.35 24.50
N LEU A 552 -1.29 -10.46 23.75
CA LEU A 552 -1.86 -9.21 23.24
C LEU A 552 -2.27 -9.32 21.77
N PHE A 553 -3.37 -8.66 21.45
CA PHE A 553 -3.95 -8.63 20.11
C PHE A 553 -4.19 -7.20 19.65
N TYR A 554 -4.01 -6.94 18.37
CA TYR A 554 -4.45 -5.68 17.76
C TYR A 554 -5.98 -5.63 17.71
N PRO A 555 -6.56 -4.41 17.68
CA PRO A 555 -7.99 -4.21 17.49
C PRO A 555 -8.61 -5.07 16.40
N SER A 556 -9.79 -5.64 16.69
CA SER A 556 -10.54 -6.47 15.75
C SER A 556 -11.18 -5.68 14.60
N GLY A 557 -11.28 -4.34 14.70
CA GLY A 557 -12.02 -3.53 13.74
C GLY A 557 -13.53 -3.56 14.03
N ARG A 558 -14.38 -3.54 12.99
CA ARG A 558 -15.86 -3.49 13.09
C ARG A 558 -16.45 -4.82 13.56
N ARG A 559 -16.20 -5.18 14.82
CA ARG A 559 -16.75 -6.38 15.46
C ARG A 559 -17.96 -6.02 16.32
N ALA A 560 -19.00 -6.85 16.32
CA ALA A 560 -20.15 -6.66 17.20
C ALA A 560 -19.74 -6.84 18.68
N LEU A 561 -20.03 -5.87 19.53
CA LEU A 561 -19.71 -5.89 20.96
C LEU A 561 -20.95 -6.22 21.80
N LEU A 562 -22.00 -5.41 21.66
CA LEU A 562 -23.20 -5.47 22.50
C LEU A 562 -24.46 -5.53 21.64
N LYS A 563 -25.44 -6.30 22.10
CA LYS A 563 -26.84 -6.24 21.68
C LYS A 563 -27.61 -5.41 22.68
N LEU A 564 -28.33 -4.40 22.20
CA LEU A 564 -29.14 -3.50 23.00
C LEU A 564 -30.61 -3.58 22.56
N TRP A 565 -31.51 -3.71 23.52
CA TRP A 565 -32.95 -3.59 23.29
C TRP A 565 -33.63 -2.93 24.48
N TRP A 566 -34.86 -2.46 24.27
CA TRP A 566 -35.61 -1.70 25.26
C TRP A 566 -36.82 -2.50 25.75
N SER A 567 -36.93 -2.71 27.06
CA SER A 567 -38.06 -3.39 27.69
C SER A 567 -38.92 -2.48 28.58
N GLY A 568 -38.63 -1.17 28.60
CA GLY A 568 -39.37 -0.18 29.37
C GLY A 568 -40.51 0.46 28.60
N ASP A 569 -41.26 1.32 29.27
CA ASP A 569 -42.24 2.20 28.60
C ASP A 569 -41.52 3.34 27.85
N GLY A 570 -42.14 3.88 26.81
CA GLY A 570 -41.61 5.01 26.02
C GLY A 570 -40.78 4.61 24.80
N THR A 571 -40.24 5.61 24.10
CA THR A 571 -39.38 5.42 22.91
C THR A 571 -37.95 5.85 23.22
N VAL A 572 -37.01 4.92 23.02
CA VAL A 572 -35.58 5.19 23.19
C VAL A 572 -34.89 5.12 21.85
N GLN A 573 -34.12 6.15 21.52
CA GLN A 573 -33.23 6.14 20.36
C GLN A 573 -31.78 6.16 20.81
N LEU A 574 -30.93 5.41 20.12
CA LEU A 574 -29.50 5.34 20.35
C LEU A 574 -28.75 6.04 19.21
N ARG A 575 -27.82 6.92 19.58
CA ARG A 575 -26.85 7.53 18.67
C ARG A 575 -25.43 7.14 19.09
N HIS A 576 -24.61 6.75 18.12
CA HIS A 576 -23.21 6.39 18.32
C HIS A 576 -22.33 7.57 17.88
N LEU A 577 -21.44 8.03 18.75
CA LEU A 577 -20.57 9.19 18.51
C LEU A 577 -19.08 8.84 18.62
N GLY A 578 -18.73 7.57 18.39
CA GLY A 578 -17.35 7.07 18.43
C GLY A 578 -16.78 6.89 19.85
N ASP A 579 -16.68 7.99 20.61
CA ASP A 579 -16.14 8.03 21.97
C ASP A 579 -17.22 7.99 23.06
N ARG A 580 -18.50 7.99 22.67
CA ARG A 580 -19.65 7.96 23.57
C ARG A 580 -20.88 7.39 22.88
N LEU A 581 -21.82 6.91 23.69
CA LEU A 581 -23.17 6.52 23.29
C LEU A 581 -24.15 7.55 23.84
N GLU A 582 -25.10 7.98 23.01
CA GLU A 582 -26.14 8.91 23.41
C GLU A 582 -27.51 8.25 23.32
N PHE A 583 -28.22 8.26 24.43
CA PHE A 583 -29.57 7.73 24.55
C PHE A 583 -30.55 8.89 24.60
N LEU A 584 -31.50 8.90 23.67
CA LEU A 584 -32.60 9.85 23.58
C LEU A 584 -33.86 9.15 24.06
N VAL A 585 -34.28 9.44 25.29
CA VAL A 585 -35.48 8.86 25.91
C VAL A 585 -36.58 9.92 25.90
N ASP A 586 -37.60 9.73 25.06
CA ASP A 586 -38.72 10.66 24.89
C ASP A 586 -38.29 12.14 24.71
N GLY A 587 -37.15 12.34 24.03
CA GLY A 587 -36.55 13.65 23.73
C GLY A 587 -35.49 14.15 24.73
N ALA A 588 -35.31 13.49 25.88
CA ALA A 588 -34.22 13.80 26.82
C ALA A 588 -32.94 13.02 26.46
N SER A 589 -31.81 13.71 26.35
CA SER A 589 -30.51 13.13 25.99
C SER A 589 -29.68 12.75 27.22
N THR A 590 -29.21 11.51 27.26
CA THR A 590 -28.21 11.01 28.22
C THR A 590 -26.98 10.54 27.45
N MET A 591 -25.85 11.20 27.67
CA MET A 591 -24.56 10.80 27.08
C MET A 591 -23.77 9.91 28.04
N VAL A 592 -23.33 8.76 27.55
CA VAL A 592 -22.46 7.83 28.28
C VAL A 592 -21.13 7.69 27.54
N PRO A 593 -20.02 8.26 28.06
CA PRO A 593 -18.72 8.16 27.42
C PRO A 593 -18.13 6.76 27.53
N VAL A 594 -17.21 6.43 26.63
CA VAL A 594 -16.29 5.29 26.79
C VAL A 594 -15.52 5.50 28.10
N PRO A 595 -15.35 4.44 28.92
CA PRO A 595 -14.70 4.58 30.21
C PRO A 595 -13.23 5.01 30.03
N PRO A 596 -12.75 5.99 30.81
CA PRO A 596 -11.35 6.43 30.75
C PRO A 596 -10.40 5.43 31.42
N ALA A 597 -10.94 4.47 32.19
CA ALA A 597 -10.19 3.35 32.76
C ALA A 597 -10.50 2.08 31.95
N PRO A 598 -9.55 1.13 31.86
CA PRO A 598 -9.80 -0.16 31.22
C PRO A 598 -11.02 -0.84 31.84
N MET A 599 -12.01 -1.16 31.00
CA MET A 599 -13.19 -1.94 31.36
C MET A 599 -13.49 -2.92 30.25
N THR A 600 -13.96 -4.11 30.59
CA THR A 600 -14.41 -5.09 29.60
C THR A 600 -15.75 -4.68 28.98
N ALA A 601 -16.13 -5.31 27.86
CA ALA A 601 -17.41 -5.04 27.21
C ALA A 601 -18.61 -5.36 28.14
N SER A 602 -18.50 -6.41 28.97
CA SER A 602 -19.52 -6.83 29.93
C SER A 602 -19.60 -5.87 31.12
N GLU A 603 -18.46 -5.39 31.62
CA GLU A 603 -18.41 -4.35 32.65
C GLU A 603 -19.02 -3.04 32.12
N PHE A 604 -18.72 -2.68 30.88
CA PHE A 604 -19.31 -1.51 30.23
C PHE A 604 -20.81 -1.68 30.00
N ALA A 605 -21.28 -2.89 29.66
CA ALA A 605 -22.70 -3.19 29.53
C ALA A 605 -23.45 -2.97 30.86
N ALA A 606 -22.90 -3.45 31.98
CA ALA A 606 -23.45 -3.21 33.32
C ALA A 606 -23.42 -1.71 33.71
N TYR A 607 -22.35 -1.01 33.34
CA TYR A 607 -22.23 0.43 33.52
C TYR A 607 -23.28 1.21 32.72
N LEU A 608 -23.50 0.85 31.44
CA LEU A 608 -24.51 1.45 30.58
C LEU A 608 -25.92 1.32 31.19
N GLN A 609 -26.29 0.12 31.64
CA GLN A 609 -27.57 -0.09 32.32
C GLN A 609 -27.71 0.85 33.52
N THR A 610 -26.66 0.97 34.35
CA THR A 610 -26.67 1.83 35.54
C THR A 610 -26.79 3.32 35.20
N GLN A 611 -26.08 3.80 34.17
CA GLN A 611 -26.11 5.22 33.80
C GLN A 611 -27.45 5.62 33.17
N VAL A 612 -28.01 4.78 32.30
CA VAL A 612 -29.32 5.03 31.69
C VAL A 612 -30.43 4.99 32.76
N LEU A 613 -30.33 4.10 33.75
CA LEU A 613 -31.22 4.08 34.93
C LEU A 613 -31.17 5.40 35.74
N ARG A 614 -29.97 5.97 35.92
CA ARG A 614 -29.81 7.27 36.62
C ARG A 614 -30.38 8.45 35.84
N GLY A 615 -30.47 8.34 34.51
CA GLY A 615 -31.13 9.29 33.63
C GLY A 615 -32.67 9.28 33.71
N GLY A 616 -33.25 8.41 34.55
CA GLY A 616 -34.71 8.32 34.77
C GLY A 616 -35.41 7.23 33.96
N ALA A 617 -34.67 6.46 33.16
CA ALA A 617 -35.23 5.47 32.23
C ALA A 617 -35.03 4.04 32.77
N GLN A 618 -36.11 3.30 33.04
CA GLN A 618 -36.08 1.89 33.44
C GLN A 618 -36.40 0.99 32.25
N GLY A 619 -35.49 0.11 31.83
CA GLY A 619 -35.78 -0.87 30.77
C GLY A 619 -34.69 -1.14 29.74
N LEU A 620 -33.49 -0.54 29.83
CA LEU A 620 -32.41 -0.90 28.91
C LEU A 620 -31.90 -2.30 29.24
N VAL A 621 -31.93 -3.20 28.27
CA VAL A 621 -31.34 -4.53 28.39
C VAL A 621 -30.14 -4.62 27.44
N THR A 622 -29.05 -5.19 27.96
CA THR A 622 -27.80 -5.33 27.22
C THR A 622 -27.29 -6.75 27.32
N GLU A 623 -26.84 -7.31 26.21
CA GLU A 623 -26.20 -8.63 26.14
C GLU A 623 -24.91 -8.50 25.32
N LEU A 624 -23.92 -9.37 25.55
CA LEU A 624 -22.79 -9.50 24.64
C LEU A 624 -23.30 -10.00 23.28
N ALA A 625 -22.77 -9.45 22.19
CA ALA A 625 -23.22 -9.84 20.85
C ALA A 625 -22.84 -11.30 20.49
N HIS A 626 -21.82 -11.84 21.16
CA HIS A 626 -21.28 -13.18 20.95
C HIS A 626 -21.67 -14.15 22.08
N THR A 627 -21.84 -15.43 21.74
CA THR A 627 -22.20 -16.50 22.68
C THR A 627 -20.98 -17.00 23.44
N ALA A 628 -21.10 -17.19 24.76
CA ALA A 628 -20.03 -17.62 25.66
C ALA A 628 -19.14 -18.76 25.09
N GLY A 629 -17.87 -18.47 24.83
CA GLY A 629 -16.89 -19.49 24.47
C GLY A 629 -15.49 -18.99 24.08
N ASP A 630 -15.33 -17.73 23.66
CA ASP A 630 -14.02 -17.19 23.27
C ASP A 630 -13.55 -16.11 24.25
N ALA A 631 -12.35 -16.28 24.80
CA ALA A 631 -11.78 -15.39 25.81
C ALA A 631 -11.63 -13.94 25.30
N LEU A 632 -11.52 -13.72 23.98
CA LEU A 632 -11.45 -12.38 23.38
C LEU A 632 -12.83 -11.74 23.10
N GLU A 633 -13.94 -12.36 23.48
CA GLU A 633 -15.28 -11.80 23.33
C GLU A 633 -15.61 -10.71 24.35
N ASP A 634 -14.94 -10.72 25.50
CA ASP A 634 -15.08 -9.72 26.56
C ASP A 634 -13.77 -8.96 26.81
N ALA A 635 -13.11 -8.55 25.71
CA ALA A 635 -11.85 -7.81 25.80
C ALA A 635 -12.07 -6.39 26.37
N GLU A 636 -11.01 -5.85 26.99
CA GLU A 636 -10.98 -4.46 27.46
C GLU A 636 -11.24 -3.48 26.30
N LEU A 637 -12.11 -2.50 26.52
CA LEU A 637 -12.36 -1.41 25.58
C LEU A 637 -11.20 -0.41 25.63
N ALA A 638 -10.61 -0.12 24.47
CA ALA A 638 -9.58 0.91 24.35
C ALA A 638 -10.14 2.30 24.69
N PRO A 639 -9.34 3.20 25.30
CA PRO A 639 -9.74 4.58 25.49
C PRO A 639 -9.89 5.31 24.15
N GLY A 640 -10.80 6.28 24.08
CA GLY A 640 -11.04 7.10 22.88
C GLY A 640 -12.17 6.56 22.01
N SER A 641 -11.97 6.52 20.69
CA SER A 641 -12.98 6.08 19.72
C SER A 641 -13.13 4.55 19.74
N ALA A 642 -13.88 4.05 20.72
CA ALA A 642 -14.09 2.61 20.91
C ALA A 642 -15.26 2.07 20.09
N PHE A 643 -16.22 2.91 19.68
CA PHE A 643 -17.41 2.51 18.93
C PHE A 643 -17.36 2.98 17.47
N VAL A 644 -18.02 2.23 16.59
CA VAL A 644 -18.30 2.68 15.22
C VAL A 644 -19.24 3.88 15.28
N ASP A 645 -18.93 4.94 14.53
CA ASP A 645 -19.85 6.05 14.38
C ASP A 645 -21.06 5.57 13.58
N ALA A 646 -22.26 6.05 13.88
CA ALA A 646 -23.43 5.78 13.05
C ALA A 646 -23.15 6.13 11.56
N GLY A 647 -22.19 7.05 11.32
CA GLY A 647 -21.70 7.59 10.04
C GLY A 647 -20.95 6.63 9.16
N ASP A 648 -20.46 5.54 9.76
CA ASP A 648 -19.57 4.62 9.10
C ASP A 648 -20.41 3.55 8.38
N PRO A 649 -20.40 3.51 7.03
CA PRO A 649 -21.19 2.53 6.30
C PRO A 649 -20.75 1.10 6.64
N GLU A 650 -21.71 0.15 6.65
CA GLU A 650 -21.43 -1.29 6.86
C GLU A 650 -20.38 -1.82 5.88
N ASP A 651 -20.35 -1.27 4.67
CA ASP A 651 -19.41 -1.61 3.60
C ASP A 651 -18.03 -0.92 3.70
N LEU A 652 -17.67 -0.27 4.82
CA LEU A 652 -16.31 0.29 5.03
C LEU A 652 -15.22 -0.79 5.17
N ASP A 653 -15.58 -2.08 5.12
CA ASP A 653 -14.63 -3.19 4.98
C ASP A 653 -13.54 -2.87 3.94
N ASP A 654 -12.32 -3.31 4.25
CA ASP A 654 -11.06 -2.84 3.67
C ASP A 654 -10.97 -2.86 2.12
N ASP A 655 -11.90 -3.54 1.43
CA ASP A 655 -11.85 -3.82 -0.01
C ASP A 655 -12.90 -3.13 -0.90
N LYS A 656 -13.89 -2.39 -0.35
CA LYS A 656 -14.91 -1.71 -1.19
C LYS A 656 -14.63 -0.21 -1.38
N THR A 657 -14.64 0.24 -2.64
CA THR A 657 -14.52 1.66 -2.99
C THR A 657 -15.82 2.39 -2.63
N VAL A 658 -15.83 3.08 -1.48
CA VAL A 658 -16.95 3.92 -1.07
C VAL A 658 -16.81 5.30 -1.74
N THR A 659 -17.86 5.76 -2.43
CA THR A 659 -17.86 7.11 -3.03
C THR A 659 -17.95 8.18 -1.95
N VAL A 660 -17.40 9.36 -2.22
CA VAL A 660 -17.46 10.46 -1.23
C VAL A 660 -18.90 10.87 -0.92
N GLU A 661 -19.78 10.82 -1.92
CA GLU A 661 -21.21 11.09 -1.76
C GLU A 661 -21.89 10.08 -0.84
N SER A 662 -21.53 8.79 -0.90
CA SER A 662 -22.04 7.79 0.03
C SER A 662 -21.46 7.93 1.44
N LEU A 663 -20.22 8.39 1.60
CA LEU A 663 -19.67 8.75 2.92
C LEU A 663 -20.37 9.97 3.52
N ILE A 664 -20.64 11.01 2.73
CA ILE A 664 -21.38 12.20 3.18
C ILE A 664 -22.82 11.83 3.50
N ALA A 665 -23.48 11.05 2.64
CA ALA A 665 -24.84 10.56 2.88
C ALA A 665 -24.91 9.64 4.10
N ALA A 666 -23.94 8.74 4.29
CA ALA A 666 -23.84 7.89 5.48
C ALA A 666 -23.65 8.73 6.75
N ARG A 667 -22.72 9.70 6.75
CA ARG A 667 -22.54 10.65 7.87
C ARG A 667 -23.78 11.51 8.15
N THR A 668 -24.54 11.86 7.11
CA THR A 668 -25.78 12.64 7.26
C THR A 668 -26.94 11.76 7.78
N ALA A 669 -27.05 10.52 7.27
CA ALA A 669 -28.05 9.54 7.71
C ALA A 669 -27.75 8.96 9.09
N ALA A 670 -26.49 8.95 9.49
CA ALA A 670 -26.00 8.55 10.81
C ALA A 670 -26.31 9.50 11.95
N ALA A 671 -26.56 10.76 11.62
CA ALA A 671 -27.11 11.71 12.58
C ALA A 671 -28.50 11.25 13.07
N SER A 672 -29.15 10.28 12.38
CA SER A 672 -30.41 9.67 12.79
C SER A 672 -30.18 8.65 13.91
N ALA A 673 -30.79 8.90 15.07
CA ALA A 673 -30.76 7.94 16.17
C ALA A 673 -31.61 6.69 15.83
N LYS A 674 -31.09 5.50 16.14
CA LYS A 674 -31.77 4.21 15.92
C LYS A 674 -32.71 3.90 17.07
N THR A 675 -33.98 3.62 16.80
CA THR A 675 -34.94 3.23 17.83
C THR A 675 -34.61 1.85 18.40
N LEU A 676 -34.54 1.72 19.73
CA LEU A 676 -34.40 0.45 20.42
C LEU A 676 -35.79 -0.21 20.52
N ASN A 677 -35.93 -1.40 19.92
CA ASN A 677 -37.20 -2.13 19.89
C ASN A 677 -37.41 -3.01 21.14
N ALA A 678 -38.65 -3.47 21.32
CA ALA A 678 -39.07 -4.41 22.36
C ALA A 678 -38.37 -5.79 22.26
N PRO A 679 -38.33 -6.58 23.34
CA PRO A 679 -37.78 -7.94 23.32
C PRO A 679 -38.45 -8.79 22.23
N GLY A 680 -37.65 -9.37 21.32
CA GLY A 680 -38.12 -10.15 20.17
C GLY A 680 -38.19 -9.40 18.83
N GLY A 681 -37.97 -8.09 18.82
CA GLY A 681 -37.64 -7.32 17.60
C GLY A 681 -36.14 -7.32 17.29
N ASP A 682 -35.74 -6.72 16.17
CA ASP A 682 -34.33 -6.60 15.80
C ASP A 682 -33.57 -5.75 16.84
N ALA A 683 -32.73 -6.40 17.64
CA ALA A 683 -31.87 -5.74 18.62
C ALA A 683 -30.84 -4.85 17.90
N VAL A 684 -30.52 -3.71 18.51
CA VAL A 684 -29.49 -2.81 17.95
C VAL A 684 -28.12 -3.32 18.37
N LEU A 685 -27.25 -3.55 17.39
CA LEU A 685 -25.87 -3.96 17.61
C LEU A 685 -24.97 -2.73 17.78
N VAL A 686 -24.18 -2.71 18.85
CA VAL A 686 -23.05 -1.81 19.03
C VAL A 686 -21.82 -2.50 18.46
N PHE A 687 -21.09 -1.81 17.60
CA PHE A 687 -19.86 -2.33 17.00
C PHE A 687 -18.64 -1.59 17.55
N HIS A 688 -17.53 -2.31 17.61
CA HIS A 688 -16.20 -1.77 17.92
C HIS A 688 -15.68 -0.93 16.77
N ALA A 689 -14.99 0.18 17.05
CA ALA A 689 -14.55 1.11 16.01
C ALA A 689 -13.60 0.44 15.00
N HIS A 690 -13.56 1.02 13.79
CA HIS A 690 -12.59 0.62 12.78
C HIS A 690 -11.15 0.80 13.31
N LYS A 691 -10.23 -0.08 12.89
CA LYS A 691 -8.82 -0.04 13.31
C LYS A 691 -8.18 1.33 13.07
N ALA A 692 -8.57 2.00 11.98
CA ALA A 692 -8.13 3.35 11.64
C ALA A 692 -8.45 4.40 12.72
N ALA A 693 -9.59 4.29 13.41
CA ALA A 693 -9.99 5.22 14.47
C ALA A 693 -9.24 4.99 15.78
N GLN A 694 -8.66 3.79 15.96
CA GLN A 694 -7.91 3.38 17.15
C GLN A 694 -6.39 3.49 16.97
N ALA A 695 -5.94 3.64 15.73
CA ALA A 695 -4.55 3.90 15.39
C ALA A 695 -4.24 5.40 15.46
N VAL A 696 -3.15 5.74 16.14
CA VAL A 696 -2.59 7.09 16.19
C VAL A 696 -1.85 7.36 14.88
N ARG A 697 -2.10 8.53 14.30
CA ARG A 697 -1.29 8.98 13.17
C ARG A 697 0.05 9.47 13.67
N PHE A 698 1.11 9.11 12.98
CA PHE A 698 2.47 9.37 13.39
C PHE A 698 3.26 10.00 12.25
N ASP A 699 4.17 10.91 12.56
CA ASP A 699 5.08 11.55 11.62
C ASP A 699 6.50 11.58 12.20
N ARG A 700 7.46 12.25 11.55
CA ARG A 700 8.85 12.30 12.02
C ARG A 700 9.01 12.99 13.39
N LEU A 701 8.07 13.87 13.76
CA LEU A 701 8.05 14.57 15.04
C LEU A 701 7.32 13.76 16.13
N GLY A 702 6.56 12.74 15.75
CA GLY A 702 5.92 11.81 16.67
C GLY A 702 4.42 11.66 16.42
N ALA A 703 3.66 11.44 17.49
CA ALA A 703 2.21 11.33 17.41
C ALA A 703 1.60 12.66 16.95
N SER A 704 0.83 12.60 15.87
CA SER A 704 0.10 13.72 15.29
C SER A 704 -1.39 13.55 15.59
N THR A 705 -1.97 14.48 16.35
CA THR A 705 -3.43 14.62 16.59
C THR A 705 -4.21 14.95 15.31
N ASP A 706 -4.39 13.98 14.41
CA ASP A 706 -4.99 14.13 13.08
C ASP A 706 -6.48 14.50 13.08
N VAL A 707 -7.00 15.06 14.18
CA VAL A 707 -8.37 15.53 14.20
C VAL A 707 -8.43 16.79 13.35
N ASP A 708 -9.00 16.60 12.16
CA ASP A 708 -9.74 17.58 11.36
C ASP A 708 -10.94 18.09 12.20
N GLU A 709 -10.67 18.52 13.44
CA GLU A 709 -11.63 19.13 14.35
C GLU A 709 -11.85 20.53 13.77
N THR A 710 -12.78 20.57 12.82
CA THR A 710 -13.22 21.76 12.14
C THR A 710 -13.45 22.88 13.16
N THR A 711 -12.71 23.97 13.00
CA THR A 711 -13.16 25.33 13.32
C THR A 711 -13.55 25.65 14.76
N ALA A 712 -13.24 24.81 15.76
CA ALA A 712 -13.53 25.18 17.15
C ALA A 712 -12.53 26.28 17.61
N ALA A 713 -12.99 27.52 17.63
CA ALA A 713 -12.30 28.62 18.30
C ALA A 713 -12.21 28.28 19.79
N ALA A 714 -11.01 27.99 20.29
CA ALA A 714 -10.77 27.74 21.71
C ALA A 714 -10.06 28.94 22.33
N ALA A 715 -10.76 29.67 23.20
CA ALA A 715 -10.12 30.69 24.03
C ALA A 715 -9.08 30.03 24.95
N GLY A 716 -7.84 30.52 24.92
CA GLY A 716 -6.71 29.92 25.66
C GLY A 716 -5.83 30.97 26.31
N VAL A 717 -5.18 30.58 27.41
CA VAL A 717 -4.22 31.40 28.15
C VAL A 717 -2.82 30.88 27.82
N GLY A 718 -1.93 31.77 27.38
CA GLY A 718 -0.54 31.40 27.09
C GLY A 718 0.26 32.59 26.56
N THR A 719 1.55 32.36 26.38
CA THR A 719 2.54 33.27 25.82
C THR A 719 2.62 33.06 24.31
N VAL A 720 2.40 34.13 23.55
CA VAL A 720 2.71 34.16 22.12
C VAL A 720 3.96 35.01 21.90
N THR A 721 4.99 34.44 21.30
CA THR A 721 6.22 35.14 20.89
C THR A 721 6.33 35.22 19.38
N SER A 722 7.22 36.06 18.85
CA SER A 722 7.55 36.09 17.42
C SER A 722 9.06 36.05 17.24
N LEU A 723 9.53 35.41 16.17
CA LEU A 723 10.95 35.25 15.84
C LEU A 723 11.70 36.57 15.67
N LEU A 724 10.99 37.66 15.38
CA LEU A 724 11.58 38.96 15.02
C LEU A 724 11.69 39.95 16.20
N ASN A 725 11.10 39.65 17.36
CA ASN A 725 11.19 40.50 18.56
C ASN A 725 10.78 39.74 19.84
N THR A 726 11.55 39.91 20.92
CA THR A 726 11.41 39.33 22.28
C THR A 726 10.17 39.77 23.07
N ARG A 727 9.10 40.26 22.42
CA ARG A 727 7.88 40.67 23.13
C ARG A 727 7.02 39.44 23.46
N THR A 728 7.17 38.98 24.69
CA THR A 728 6.28 38.03 25.37
C THR A 728 4.93 38.70 25.65
N VAL A 729 3.84 38.24 25.03
CA VAL A 729 2.49 38.62 25.47
C VAL A 729 2.03 37.60 26.51
N THR A 730 2.12 37.95 27.79
CA THR A 730 1.63 37.09 28.89
C THR A 730 0.15 37.34 29.13
N LEU A 731 -0.69 36.33 28.90
CA LEU A 731 -2.12 36.38 29.21
C LEU A 731 -2.37 36.02 30.69
N ALA A 732 -3.29 36.73 31.36
CA ALA A 732 -3.66 36.44 32.76
C ALA A 732 -4.55 35.18 32.87
N PRO A 733 -4.42 34.37 33.94
CA PRO A 733 -5.15 33.11 34.09
C PRO A 733 -6.65 33.32 34.34
N GLY A 734 -7.48 32.68 33.51
CA GLY A 734 -8.91 32.47 33.74
C GLY A 734 -9.24 30.98 33.94
N PRO A 735 -10.38 30.64 34.58
CA PRO A 735 -10.75 29.26 34.92
C PRO A 735 -11.25 28.51 33.67
N GLY A 736 -10.33 27.96 32.89
CA GLY A 736 -10.62 27.22 31.66
C GLY A 736 -9.41 27.18 30.73
N VAL A 737 -8.35 26.48 31.14
CA VAL A 737 -7.05 26.58 30.48
C VAL A 737 -6.99 25.66 29.26
N SER A 738 -7.16 26.23 28.07
CA SER A 738 -6.89 25.55 26.79
C SER A 738 -5.38 25.32 26.62
N ARG A 739 -4.98 24.10 26.25
CA ARG A 739 -3.58 23.68 26.05
C ARG A 739 -3.15 23.91 24.60
N PHE A 740 -2.18 24.79 24.35
CA PHE A 740 -1.72 25.12 22.99
C PHE A 740 -1.26 23.90 22.19
N THR A 741 -0.57 22.93 22.80
CA THR A 741 -0.12 21.70 22.10
C THR A 741 -1.28 20.87 21.54
N ARG A 742 -2.48 21.01 22.12
CA ARG A 742 -3.69 20.32 21.67
C ARG A 742 -4.36 21.02 20.50
N PHE A 743 -4.34 22.35 20.48
CA PHE A 743 -5.14 23.17 19.56
C PHE A 743 -4.36 23.75 18.38
N PHE A 744 -3.07 24.05 18.59
CA PHE A 744 -2.23 24.69 17.60
C PHE A 744 -1.08 23.76 17.23
N ARG A 745 -0.68 23.84 15.97
CA ARG A 745 0.47 23.16 15.38
C ARG A 745 1.29 24.18 14.61
N PRO A 746 2.60 23.95 14.45
CA PRO A 746 3.39 24.68 13.46
C PRO A 746 2.73 24.67 12.08
N GLY A 747 2.26 25.82 11.61
CA GLY A 747 1.60 26.03 10.31
C GLY A 747 0.15 26.48 10.42
N ASP A 748 -0.46 26.35 11.60
CA ASP A 748 -1.83 26.80 11.80
C ASP A 748 -1.95 28.31 11.70
N LEU A 749 -3.07 28.76 11.12
CA LEU A 749 -3.45 30.17 11.13
C LEU A 749 -4.15 30.50 12.44
N ILE A 750 -3.53 31.37 13.23
CA ILE A 750 -4.04 31.91 14.49
C ILE A 750 -4.44 33.37 14.30
N GLU A 751 -5.64 33.73 14.75
CA GLU A 751 -6.18 35.09 14.69
C GLU A 751 -6.35 35.67 16.09
N ALA A 752 -6.01 36.95 16.23
CA ALA A 752 -6.33 37.75 17.40
C ALA A 752 -7.56 38.63 17.10
N PRO A 753 -8.74 38.36 17.71
CA PRO A 753 -9.97 39.14 17.48
C PRO A 753 -9.80 40.63 17.81
N ALA A 754 -8.99 40.96 18.82
CA ALA A 754 -8.69 42.34 19.19
C ALA A 754 -7.73 43.06 18.23
N GLY A 755 -7.07 42.34 17.32
CA GLY A 755 -6.05 42.84 16.38
C GLY A 755 -6.59 43.22 15.00
N GLY A 756 -7.91 43.44 14.84
CA GLY A 756 -8.52 43.77 13.54
C GLY A 756 -8.69 42.58 12.59
N GLY A 757 -8.71 41.36 13.13
CA GLY A 757 -8.88 40.12 12.37
C GLY A 757 -7.62 39.66 11.62
N VAL A 758 -6.45 40.11 12.07
CA VAL A 758 -5.17 39.77 11.44
C VAL A 758 -4.74 38.38 11.87
N ALA A 759 -4.56 37.50 10.88
CA ALA A 759 -4.08 36.14 11.06
C ALA A 759 -2.54 36.08 11.05
N ARG A 760 -1.99 35.11 11.77
CA ARG A 760 -0.56 34.78 11.82
C ARG A 760 -0.38 33.28 11.70
N ILE A 761 0.75 32.85 11.17
CA ILE A 761 1.10 31.44 11.12
C ILE A 761 1.85 31.08 12.40
N VAL A 762 1.44 30.00 13.07
CA VAL A 762 2.18 29.42 14.20
C VAL A 762 3.47 28.79 13.67
N GLU A 763 4.63 29.24 14.13
CA GLU A 763 5.95 28.71 13.75
C GLU A 763 6.37 27.54 14.64
N ALA A 764 6.10 27.64 15.94
CA ALA A 764 6.42 26.61 16.92
C ALA A 764 5.39 26.58 18.05
N VAL A 765 5.18 25.41 18.65
CA VAL A 765 4.42 25.28 19.90
C VAL A 765 5.36 24.64 20.91
N SER A 766 5.93 25.47 21.80
CA SER A 766 6.99 25.07 22.73
C SER A 766 6.44 24.41 23.99
N SER A 767 5.20 24.73 24.38
CA SER A 767 4.51 24.10 25.50
C SER A 767 3.00 24.31 25.41
N ASP A 768 2.25 23.78 26.39
CA ASP A 768 0.80 24.02 26.53
C ASP A 768 0.43 25.50 26.69
N PHE A 769 1.41 26.35 27.01
CA PHE A 769 1.21 27.77 27.26
C PHE A 769 2.18 28.64 26.48
N GLU A 770 2.93 28.11 25.52
CA GLU A 770 3.90 28.91 24.76
C GLU A 770 3.90 28.49 23.29
N LEU A 771 3.67 29.46 22.41
CA LEU A 771 3.80 29.30 20.97
C LEU A 771 4.53 30.50 20.36
N THR A 772 5.16 30.26 19.22
CA THR A 772 5.84 31.28 18.41
C THR A 772 5.05 31.47 17.12
N VAL A 773 4.87 32.71 16.67
CA VAL A 773 4.22 33.04 15.38
C VAL A 773 5.19 33.74 14.40
N SER A 774 4.86 33.67 13.12
CA SER A 774 5.65 34.18 11.99
C SER A 774 6.01 35.66 12.16
N THR A 775 5.03 36.50 12.52
CA THR A 775 5.21 37.93 12.78
C THR A 775 4.34 38.39 13.96
N PRO A 776 4.71 39.48 14.66
CA PRO A 776 3.90 40.00 15.76
C PRO A 776 2.49 40.38 15.30
N PHE A 777 1.49 40.18 16.16
CA PHE A 777 0.16 40.75 15.93
C PHE A 777 0.25 42.28 16.00
N PRO A 778 -0.45 43.00 15.10
CA PRO A 778 -0.50 44.45 15.19
C PRO A 778 -1.22 44.87 16.48
N PRO A 779 -0.77 45.96 17.12
CA PRO A 779 -1.50 46.53 18.25
C PRO A 779 -2.92 46.93 17.84
N ALA A 780 -3.90 46.69 18.71
CA ALA A 780 -5.24 47.25 18.55
C ALA A 780 -5.15 48.79 18.47
N ALA A 781 -5.99 49.43 17.66
CA ALA A 781 -5.98 50.88 17.51
C ALA A 781 -6.07 51.57 18.89
N GLY A 782 -5.01 52.28 19.28
CA GLY A 782 -4.92 52.98 20.57
C GLY A 782 -4.31 52.19 21.74
N VAL A 783 -3.82 50.96 21.53
CA VAL A 783 -3.19 50.15 22.59
C VAL A 783 -1.79 49.70 22.15
N THR A 784 -0.75 49.87 22.98
CA THR A 784 0.64 49.54 22.60
C THR A 784 0.98 48.04 22.61
N SER A 785 0.05 47.20 23.08
CA SER A 785 0.20 45.74 23.19
C SER A 785 -1.17 45.05 23.15
N VAL A 786 -1.20 43.79 22.70
CA VAL A 786 -2.41 42.94 22.79
C VAL A 786 -2.82 42.82 24.28
N PRO A 787 -4.07 43.13 24.66
CA PRO A 787 -4.50 43.05 26.05
C PRO A 787 -4.36 41.64 26.66
N PRO A 788 -3.95 41.50 27.93
CA PRO A 788 -4.01 40.23 28.64
C PRO A 788 -5.44 39.65 28.61
N GLY A 789 -5.57 38.34 28.39
CA GLY A 789 -6.87 37.66 28.28
C GLY A 789 -7.53 37.69 26.88
N THR A 790 -6.83 38.17 25.84
CA THR A 790 -7.32 38.07 24.45
C THR A 790 -7.43 36.60 24.03
N ALA A 791 -8.64 36.16 23.69
CA ALA A 791 -8.88 34.84 23.14
C ALA A 791 -8.34 34.78 21.71
N PHE A 792 -7.56 33.76 21.36
CA PHE A 792 -7.14 33.52 19.98
C PHE A 792 -8.04 32.47 19.34
N ALA A 793 -8.27 32.58 18.04
CA ALA A 793 -9.01 31.59 17.26
C ALA A 793 -8.09 30.93 16.24
N ARG A 794 -8.23 29.61 16.06
CA ARG A 794 -7.63 28.92 14.91
C ARG A 794 -8.54 29.14 13.70
N LEU A 795 -8.06 29.88 12.70
CA LEU A 795 -8.83 30.20 11.50
C LEU A 795 -8.85 29.05 10.49
N ALA A 796 -7.71 28.40 10.29
CA ALA A 796 -7.57 27.27 9.38
C ALA A 796 -6.36 26.41 9.77
N MET A 797 -6.44 25.10 9.49
CA MET A 797 -5.25 24.26 9.40
C MET A 797 -4.46 24.72 8.16
N ASP A 798 -3.13 24.80 8.27
CA ASP A 798 -2.15 25.16 7.23
C ASP A 798 -2.79 25.22 5.84
N PRO A 799 -2.94 26.39 5.19
CA PRO A 799 -3.61 26.51 3.91
C PRO A 799 -2.80 25.74 2.86
N ARG A 800 -3.07 24.44 2.76
CA ARG A 800 -2.58 23.51 1.74
C ARG A 800 -3.05 23.92 0.35
N GLN A 801 -3.99 24.86 0.28
CA GLN A 801 -4.42 25.44 -0.96
C GLN A 801 -3.41 26.50 -1.39
N PRO A 802 -3.01 26.49 -2.67
CA PRO A 802 -2.26 27.60 -3.22
C PRO A 802 -3.01 28.90 -2.95
N ILE A 803 -2.39 29.80 -2.21
CA ILE A 803 -2.91 31.15 -2.02
C ILE A 803 -2.34 31.97 -3.17
N PRO A 804 -3.15 32.37 -4.17
CA PRO A 804 -2.69 33.29 -5.19
C PRO A 804 -2.35 34.62 -4.51
N SER A 805 -1.19 35.19 -4.83
CA SER A 805 -0.86 36.53 -4.39
C SER A 805 -1.90 37.55 -4.90
N PRO A 806 -2.25 38.57 -4.11
CA PRO A 806 -3.02 39.71 -4.59
C PRO A 806 -2.40 40.30 -5.86
N ALA A 807 -3.24 40.65 -6.83
CA ALA A 807 -2.78 41.26 -8.08
C ALA A 807 -2.03 42.57 -7.80
N GLY A 808 -0.81 42.72 -8.32
CA GLY A 808 0.00 43.94 -8.21
C GLY A 808 1.16 43.90 -7.21
N ALA A 809 1.51 42.73 -6.65
CA ALA A 809 2.75 42.57 -5.90
C ALA A 809 3.98 42.87 -6.79
N GLN A 810 4.76 43.89 -6.42
CA GLN A 810 6.05 44.18 -7.04
C GLN A 810 7.17 43.55 -6.19
N ILE A 811 8.15 42.93 -6.84
CA ILE A 811 9.32 42.34 -6.19
C ILE A 811 10.46 43.34 -6.31
N ASN A 812 10.84 43.98 -5.20
CA ASN A 812 12.14 44.64 -5.12
C ASN A 812 13.14 43.65 -4.56
N THR A 813 13.99 43.06 -5.42
CA THR A 813 15.09 42.22 -4.96
C THR A 813 16.30 43.05 -4.60
N GLY A 814 16.83 42.80 -3.41
CA GLY A 814 18.18 43.17 -3.03
C GLY A 814 18.91 41.90 -2.61
N VAL A 815 20.03 41.60 -3.27
CA VAL A 815 20.95 40.55 -2.82
C VAL A 815 21.79 41.14 -1.71
N ASP A 816 21.76 40.52 -0.54
CA ASP A 816 22.74 40.83 0.48
C ASP A 816 24.09 40.18 0.17
N ALA A 817 25.14 40.52 0.91
CA ALA A 817 26.47 39.95 0.69
C ALA A 817 26.55 38.42 0.90
N VAL A 818 25.47 37.78 1.37
CA VAL A 818 25.37 36.35 1.70
C VAL A 818 24.61 35.57 0.61
N GLY A 819 24.12 36.24 -0.43
CA GLY A 819 23.43 35.60 -1.56
C GLY A 819 21.95 35.29 -1.30
N THR A 820 21.36 35.84 -0.24
CA THR A 820 19.92 35.73 0.03
C THR A 820 19.15 36.83 -0.66
N CYS A 821 17.91 36.54 -1.06
CA CYS A 821 17.06 37.47 -1.81
C CYS A 821 15.95 38.00 -0.92
N THR A 822 15.91 39.33 -0.70
CA THR A 822 14.80 39.95 0.02
C THR A 822 13.68 40.31 -0.96
N VAL A 823 12.45 39.86 -0.68
CA VAL A 823 11.24 40.23 -1.42
C VAL A 823 10.43 41.22 -0.59
N THR A 824 10.17 42.41 -1.14
CA THR A 824 9.32 43.43 -0.49
C THR A 824 8.15 43.83 -1.38
N VAL A 825 6.92 43.83 -0.84
CA VAL A 825 5.69 44.30 -1.50
C VAL A 825 5.21 45.64 -0.93
N ALA A 826 4.40 46.38 -1.70
CA ALA A 826 3.84 47.65 -1.25
C ALA A 826 2.92 47.47 0.00
N ALA A 827 2.98 48.44 0.92
CA ALA A 827 2.19 48.44 2.14
C ALA A 827 0.69 48.39 1.82
N GLY A 828 -0.04 47.49 2.50
CA GLY A 828 -1.49 47.31 2.35
C GLY A 828 -1.94 46.31 1.27
N ALA A 829 -1.02 45.75 0.48
CA ALA A 829 -1.36 44.82 -0.60
C ALA A 829 -1.40 43.34 -0.17
N VAL A 830 -0.53 42.89 0.74
CA VAL A 830 -0.37 41.48 1.13
C VAL A 830 0.05 41.38 2.60
N ALA A 831 -0.35 40.33 3.31
CA ALA A 831 0.15 39.99 4.64
C ALA A 831 0.98 38.71 4.57
N PHE A 832 2.27 38.81 4.23
CA PHE A 832 3.18 37.66 4.17
C PHE A 832 3.20 36.87 5.48
N GLY A 833 3.06 37.53 6.64
CA GLY A 833 2.95 36.84 7.94
C GLY A 833 1.73 35.93 8.09
N ALA A 834 0.70 36.13 7.26
CA ALA A 834 -0.49 35.27 7.19
C ALA A 834 -0.43 34.26 6.02
N MET A 835 0.47 34.44 5.05
CA MET A 835 0.51 33.64 3.82
C MET A 835 1.70 32.69 3.74
N PHE A 836 2.83 33.07 4.32
CA PHE A 836 4.10 32.37 4.22
C PHE A 836 4.75 32.23 5.59
N ARG A 837 5.56 31.19 5.74
CA ARG A 837 6.47 30.98 6.88
C ARG A 837 7.84 30.51 6.41
N ALA A 838 8.80 30.49 7.33
CA ALA A 838 10.09 29.85 7.05
C ALA A 838 9.89 28.37 6.66
N GLY A 839 10.57 27.92 5.60
CA GLY A 839 10.48 26.59 5.02
C GLY A 839 9.39 26.41 3.95
N ASP A 840 8.56 27.41 3.67
CA ASP A 840 7.59 27.32 2.56
C ASP A 840 8.30 27.41 1.21
N THR A 841 7.83 26.65 0.21
CA THR A 841 8.27 26.82 -1.18
C THR A 841 7.27 27.69 -1.94
N ILE A 842 7.75 28.79 -2.51
CA ILE A 842 6.96 29.68 -3.36
C ILE A 842 7.35 29.49 -4.82
N ARG A 843 6.36 29.45 -5.72
CA ARG A 843 6.56 29.49 -7.16
C ARG A 843 6.11 30.83 -7.69
N VAL A 844 6.94 31.41 -8.54
CA VAL A 844 6.65 32.69 -9.19
C VAL A 844 6.15 32.41 -10.59
N HIS A 845 4.98 32.97 -10.91
CA HIS A 845 4.39 32.97 -12.23
C HIS A 845 4.55 34.36 -12.87
N MET A 846 5.01 34.40 -14.12
CA MET A 846 5.03 35.64 -14.90
C MET A 846 3.69 35.91 -15.55
N VAL A 847 3.14 37.11 -15.37
CA VAL A 847 1.79 37.49 -15.82
C VAL A 847 1.67 37.63 -17.36
N ALA A 848 2.78 37.59 -18.13
CA ALA A 848 2.71 37.62 -19.60
C ALA A 848 3.87 36.89 -20.32
N GLY A 849 3.55 35.80 -21.03
CA GLY A 849 4.21 35.44 -22.30
C GLY A 849 5.24 34.31 -22.33
N ASN A 850 5.68 33.75 -21.20
CA ASN A 850 6.61 32.60 -21.22
C ASN A 850 6.38 31.60 -20.07
N PRO A 851 5.68 30.47 -20.31
CA PRO A 851 5.45 29.44 -19.29
C PRO A 851 6.72 28.63 -18.93
N ALA A 852 7.86 28.87 -19.58
CA ALA A 852 9.12 28.20 -19.28
C ALA A 852 9.89 28.82 -18.09
N ALA A 853 9.28 29.70 -17.31
CA ALA A 853 9.93 30.53 -16.30
C ALA A 853 9.36 30.39 -14.88
N ASP A 854 8.58 29.34 -14.60
CA ASP A 854 8.14 29.03 -13.25
C ASP A 854 9.35 28.62 -12.41
N GLN A 855 9.73 29.47 -11.48
CA GLN A 855 10.82 29.21 -10.56
C GLN A 855 10.30 29.07 -9.14
N SER A 856 10.74 28.00 -8.47
CA SER A 856 10.46 27.77 -7.06
C SER A 856 11.63 28.25 -6.20
N ARG A 857 11.34 28.84 -5.05
CA ARG A 857 12.35 29.22 -4.03
C ARG A 857 11.85 28.92 -2.62
N LEU A 858 12.76 28.53 -1.75
CA LEU A 858 12.48 28.36 -0.32
C LEU A 858 12.43 29.72 0.39
N VAL A 859 11.40 29.93 1.21
CA VAL A 859 11.30 31.05 2.13
C VAL A 859 12.19 30.75 3.34
N VAL A 860 13.27 31.49 3.48
CA VAL A 860 14.20 31.37 4.62
C VAL A 860 13.57 31.97 5.87
N GLN A 861 12.94 33.14 5.73
CA GLN A 861 12.34 33.85 6.86
C GLN A 861 11.27 34.84 6.37
N VAL A 862 10.20 35.02 7.13
CA VAL A 862 9.26 36.14 6.91
C VAL A 862 9.62 37.26 7.88
N LEU A 863 10.03 38.41 7.35
CA LEU A 863 10.55 39.55 8.11
C LEU A 863 9.45 40.55 8.51
N SER A 864 8.38 40.65 7.73
CA SER A 864 7.20 41.45 8.03
C SER A 864 6.03 41.01 7.14
N ASP A 865 4.86 41.61 7.31
CA ASP A 865 3.72 41.41 6.41
C ASP A 865 4.02 41.83 4.96
N THR A 866 5.05 42.65 4.75
CA THR A 866 5.44 43.14 3.41
C THR A 866 6.79 42.62 2.96
N THR A 867 7.56 41.92 3.80
CA THR A 867 8.94 41.56 3.51
C THR A 867 9.24 40.11 3.91
N MET A 868 9.85 39.34 3.01
CA MET A 868 10.35 37.99 3.28
C MET A 868 11.73 37.78 2.65
N LEU A 869 12.47 36.81 3.17
CA LEU A 869 13.80 36.40 2.72
C LEU A 869 13.69 35.03 2.03
N LEU A 870 14.31 34.91 0.87
CA LEU A 870 14.39 33.67 0.08
C LEU A 870 15.83 33.15 0.03
N GLU A 871 15.97 31.84 -0.21
CA GLU A 871 17.26 31.15 -0.23
C GLU A 871 18.22 31.66 -1.32
N SER A 872 17.67 32.13 -2.44
CA SER A 872 18.43 32.65 -3.59
C SER A 872 17.55 33.53 -4.47
N GLU A 873 18.17 34.33 -5.34
CA GLU A 873 17.46 35.11 -6.37
C GLU A 873 16.80 34.22 -7.42
N PHE A 874 15.76 34.76 -8.06
CA PHE A 874 15.18 34.16 -9.25
C PHE A 874 16.04 34.50 -10.47
N ASP A 875 16.40 33.52 -11.28
CA ASP A 875 17.27 33.72 -12.47
C ASP A 875 16.61 34.65 -13.50
N ILE A 876 15.28 34.80 -13.42
CA ILE A 876 14.46 35.65 -14.28
C ILE A 876 14.58 37.15 -13.96
N LEU A 877 15.31 37.56 -12.91
CA LEU A 877 15.36 38.94 -12.41
C LEU A 877 16.61 39.76 -12.83
N SER A 878 17.39 39.28 -13.80
CA SER A 878 18.44 40.08 -14.44
C SER A 878 17.92 40.70 -15.76
N PRO A 879 17.57 42.01 -15.88
CA PRO A 879 17.76 43.15 -14.95
C PRO A 879 16.52 43.50 -14.07
N PRO A 880 16.68 44.33 -13.02
CA PRO A 880 15.83 44.36 -11.82
C PRO A 880 14.49 45.11 -11.93
N SER A 881 13.83 45.17 -13.09
CA SER A 881 12.62 45.99 -13.20
C SER A 881 11.63 45.57 -14.28
N ILE A 882 11.00 44.39 -14.21
CA ILE A 882 9.89 44.10 -15.14
C ILE A 882 8.79 43.26 -14.49
N GLY A 883 7.63 43.90 -14.31
CA GLY A 883 6.31 43.24 -14.36
C GLY A 883 5.65 42.92 -13.01
N PRO A 884 4.30 42.90 -12.95
CA PRO A 884 3.59 42.26 -11.86
C PRO A 884 3.89 40.76 -11.90
N PHE A 885 4.33 40.20 -10.78
CA PHE A 885 4.48 38.77 -10.61
C PHE A 885 3.33 38.26 -9.75
N THR A 886 2.90 37.03 -9.99
CA THR A 886 2.05 36.34 -9.03
C THR A 886 2.85 35.24 -8.35
N PHE A 887 2.80 35.22 -7.03
CA PHE A 887 3.36 34.14 -6.24
C PHE A 887 2.26 33.15 -5.93
N GLU A 888 2.61 31.88 -6.05
CA GLU A 888 1.81 30.78 -5.56
C GLU A 888 2.62 30.07 -4.48
N ARG A 889 2.05 29.93 -3.28
CA ARG A 889 2.58 28.96 -2.33
C ARG A 889 2.33 27.56 -2.92
N VAL A 890 3.38 26.93 -3.46
CA VAL A 890 3.28 25.55 -3.99
C VAL A 890 2.99 24.56 -2.85
N GLY A 891 3.36 24.98 -1.64
CA GLY A 891 3.12 24.30 -0.40
C GLY A 891 4.38 24.27 0.44
N ARG A 892 4.22 23.86 1.69
CA ARG A 892 5.28 23.16 2.41
C ARG A 892 5.04 21.70 2.10
N GLU A 893 5.96 21.00 1.44
CA GLU A 893 5.99 19.56 1.66
C GLU A 893 6.20 19.42 3.16
N PRO A 894 5.23 18.87 3.92
CA PRO A 894 5.42 18.76 5.36
C PRO A 894 6.66 17.90 5.57
N GLU A 895 7.77 18.56 5.92
CA GLU A 895 9.08 17.92 6.09
C GLU A 895 9.02 16.81 7.13
N HIS A 896 8.03 16.88 8.03
CA HIS A 896 7.72 15.89 9.03
C HIS A 896 7.05 14.64 8.47
N LEU A 897 6.39 14.67 7.30
CA LEU A 897 5.83 13.47 6.67
C LEU A 897 6.91 12.72 5.88
N LEU A 898 6.66 11.43 5.62
CA LEU A 898 7.61 10.54 4.97
C LEU A 898 7.16 10.25 3.53
N PRO A 899 8.01 10.53 2.52
CA PRO A 899 7.82 9.94 1.20
C PRO A 899 8.08 8.43 1.27
N PHE A 900 7.46 7.66 0.38
CA PHE A 900 7.71 6.21 0.32
C PHE A 900 9.10 5.91 -0.24
N VAL A 901 9.41 6.50 -1.40
CA VAL A 901 10.72 6.45 -2.07
C VAL A 901 11.39 7.82 -1.96
N ALA A 902 12.71 7.86 -1.80
CA ALA A 902 13.46 9.12 -1.75
C ALA A 902 13.33 9.88 -3.09
N GLY A 903 13.28 11.21 -3.03
CA GLY A 903 13.30 12.06 -4.23
C GLY A 903 14.60 11.91 -5.02
N ALA A 904 14.63 12.38 -6.26
CA ALA A 904 15.84 12.41 -7.09
C ALA A 904 17.00 13.19 -6.43
N ASP A 905 16.65 14.25 -5.69
CA ASP A 905 17.60 15.13 -5.01
C ASP A 905 18.01 14.59 -3.63
N ASP A 906 17.18 13.73 -3.04
CA ASP A 906 17.48 13.06 -1.78
C ASP A 906 18.39 11.88 -2.05
N GLY A 907 19.66 11.96 -1.64
CA GLY A 907 20.56 10.82 -1.77
C GLY A 907 19.93 9.55 -1.21
N LEU A 908 20.12 8.40 -1.88
CA LEU A 908 19.59 7.09 -1.44
C LEU A 908 19.96 6.72 0.00
N ASP A 909 20.92 7.42 0.61
CA ASP A 909 21.46 7.22 1.94
C ASP A 909 20.93 8.23 2.97
N SER A 910 20.03 9.14 2.59
CA SER A 910 19.51 10.21 3.46
C SER A 910 18.72 9.66 4.64
N GLY A 911 18.03 8.53 4.44
CA GLY A 911 17.06 7.98 5.38
C GLY A 911 15.84 8.87 5.58
N ASP A 912 15.50 9.64 4.55
CA ASP A 912 14.30 10.47 4.52
C ASP A 912 13.06 9.71 4.02
N ALA A 913 13.20 8.50 3.50
CA ALA A 913 12.11 7.74 2.91
C ALA A 913 11.85 6.43 3.66
N VAL A 914 10.61 5.95 3.62
CA VAL A 914 10.20 4.66 4.22
C VAL A 914 11.08 3.52 3.73
N MET A 915 11.40 3.48 2.43
CA MET A 915 12.30 2.47 1.87
C MET A 915 13.74 2.53 2.39
N ASN A 916 14.24 3.72 2.72
CA ASN A 916 15.59 3.85 3.27
C ASN A 916 15.65 3.27 4.69
N GLU A 917 14.63 3.56 5.51
CA GLU A 917 14.49 2.99 6.86
C GLU A 917 14.32 1.46 6.80
N ALA A 918 13.52 0.95 5.85
CA ALA A 918 13.37 -0.48 5.61
C ALA A 918 14.70 -1.13 5.19
N ALA A 919 15.48 -0.48 4.33
CA ALA A 919 16.78 -0.99 3.88
C ALA A 919 17.83 -1.00 5.01
N ASP A 920 17.83 0.01 5.89
CA ASP A 920 18.73 0.06 7.05
C ASP A 920 18.37 -1.04 8.06
N LEU A 921 17.08 -1.24 8.34
CA LEU A 921 16.61 -2.34 9.18
C LEU A 921 16.94 -3.71 8.54
N ALA A 922 16.68 -3.87 7.24
CA ALA A 922 17.04 -5.09 6.52
C ALA A 922 18.54 -5.39 6.59
N THR A 923 19.39 -4.36 6.45
CA THR A 923 20.85 -4.48 6.59
C THR A 923 21.23 -5.06 7.94
N LEU A 924 20.65 -4.52 9.01
CA LEU A 924 20.87 -4.97 10.38
C LEU A 924 20.42 -6.42 10.57
N LEU A 925 19.21 -6.78 10.13
CA LEU A 925 18.70 -8.15 10.24
C LEU A 925 19.51 -9.14 9.40
N CYS A 926 19.95 -8.78 8.20
CA CYS A 926 20.78 -9.64 7.35
C CYS A 926 22.17 -9.89 7.98
N LEU A 927 22.82 -8.86 8.55
CA LEU A 927 24.10 -9.01 9.24
C LEU A 927 23.94 -9.91 10.47
N ALA A 928 22.88 -9.72 11.25
CA ALA A 928 22.60 -10.56 12.41
C ALA A 928 22.30 -12.00 11.99
N ALA A 929 21.54 -12.20 10.92
CA ALA A 929 21.16 -13.52 10.43
C ALA A 929 22.38 -14.27 9.91
N THR A 930 23.32 -13.56 9.29
CA THR A 930 24.60 -14.14 8.85
C THR A 930 25.32 -14.84 10.02
N SER A 931 25.33 -14.27 11.22
CA SER A 931 25.90 -14.92 12.41
C SER A 931 25.19 -16.24 12.79
N ARG A 932 23.89 -16.37 12.50
CA ARG A 932 23.07 -17.55 12.78
C ARG A 932 23.17 -18.63 11.71
N LEU A 933 23.55 -18.23 10.50
CA LEU A 933 23.76 -19.10 9.35
C LEU A 933 25.17 -19.69 9.29
N MET A 934 26.12 -19.07 9.98
CA MET A 934 27.52 -19.52 10.04
C MET A 934 27.70 -20.76 10.93
N PRO A 935 28.55 -21.72 10.54
CA PRO A 935 29.01 -22.77 11.43
C PRO A 935 29.72 -22.20 12.67
N ALA A 936 29.63 -22.91 13.81
CA ALA A 936 30.27 -22.49 15.05
C ALA A 936 31.79 -22.27 14.93
N ALA A 937 32.47 -23.02 14.05
CA ALA A 937 33.90 -22.85 13.78
C ALA A 937 34.22 -21.48 13.16
N ASP A 938 33.32 -20.95 12.33
CA ASP A 938 33.50 -19.64 11.71
C ASP A 938 33.14 -18.49 12.66
N LEU A 939 32.54 -18.78 13.82
CA LEU A 939 32.23 -17.83 14.91
C LEU A 939 33.35 -17.74 15.98
N ALA A 940 34.35 -18.62 15.90
CA ALA A 940 35.45 -18.66 16.86
C ALA A 940 36.48 -17.52 16.65
N LYS A 941 37.13 -17.09 17.73
CA LYS A 941 38.17 -16.02 17.80
C LYS A 941 39.12 -15.99 16.60
N GLY A 942 39.63 -17.16 16.22
CA GLY A 942 40.61 -17.33 15.15
C GLY A 942 40.11 -16.93 13.77
N ALA A 943 38.80 -16.97 13.52
CA ALA A 943 38.20 -16.62 12.23
C ALA A 943 38.08 -15.10 12.00
N PHE A 944 38.08 -14.29 13.07
CA PHE A 944 37.88 -12.83 13.00
C PHE A 944 39.16 -12.01 13.24
N GLY A 945 40.28 -12.67 13.58
CA GLY A 945 41.48 -11.98 14.05
C GLY A 945 41.22 -11.15 15.33
N GLY A 946 40.17 -11.51 16.09
CA GLY A 946 39.75 -10.86 17.34
C GLY A 946 40.15 -11.67 18.57
N ALA A 947 40.05 -11.05 19.75
CA ALA A 947 40.38 -11.71 21.02
C ALA A 947 39.23 -12.56 21.57
N ARG A 948 37.99 -12.34 21.12
CA ARG A 948 36.78 -13.01 21.61
C ARG A 948 35.91 -13.60 20.48
N ASP A 949 35.17 -14.65 20.84
CA ASP A 949 34.25 -15.34 19.94
C ASP A 949 33.01 -14.48 19.73
N LEU A 950 32.46 -14.50 18.51
CA LEU A 950 31.19 -13.87 18.19
C LEU A 950 30.07 -14.83 18.58
N ASN A 951 29.14 -14.37 19.41
CA ASN A 951 27.94 -15.16 19.71
C ASN A 951 26.96 -15.10 18.53
N PRO A 952 26.16 -16.15 18.30
CA PRO A 952 25.02 -16.04 17.40
C PRO A 952 24.07 -14.95 17.92
N VAL A 953 23.76 -13.97 17.06
CA VAL A 953 22.93 -12.82 17.41
C VAL A 953 21.49 -13.24 17.66
N ALA A 954 20.89 -12.72 18.72
CA ALA A 954 19.49 -12.87 19.11
C ALA A 954 18.79 -11.51 19.28
N GLN A 955 19.50 -10.47 19.75
CA GLN A 955 18.92 -9.22 20.25
C GLN A 955 18.03 -8.45 19.25
N VAL A 956 18.24 -8.63 17.95
CA VAL A 956 17.48 -7.93 16.89
C VAL A 956 16.36 -8.76 16.27
N PHE A 957 16.26 -10.05 16.61
CA PHE A 957 15.20 -10.90 16.13
C PHE A 957 14.02 -10.83 17.09
N ARG A 958 13.04 -10.01 16.74
CA ARG A 958 11.77 -9.91 17.47
C ARG A 958 10.63 -10.43 16.61
N ASN A 959 9.67 -11.09 17.24
CA ASN A 959 8.52 -11.67 16.58
C ASN A 959 7.47 -10.60 16.27
N TRP A 960 7.66 -9.82 15.21
CA TRP A 960 6.73 -8.77 14.83
C TRP A 960 5.49 -9.31 14.13
N ASN A 961 4.31 -8.75 14.40
CA ASN A 961 3.24 -8.67 13.42
C ASN A 961 3.70 -7.86 12.21
N LEU A 962 3.44 -8.33 10.99
CA LEU A 962 3.87 -7.70 9.76
C LEU A 962 2.82 -6.71 9.21
N ASP A 963 1.54 -6.89 9.55
CA ASP A 963 0.43 -5.99 9.17
C ASP A 963 0.35 -4.73 10.02
N ARG A 964 0.63 -4.86 11.32
CA ARG A 964 0.39 -3.82 12.31
C ARG A 964 1.64 -3.54 13.11
N ARG A 965 1.70 -2.32 13.66
CA ARG A 965 2.86 -1.84 14.41
C ARG A 965 2.44 -1.07 15.64
N ARG A 966 3.10 -1.34 16.76
CA ARG A 966 2.99 -0.55 17.99
C ARG A 966 3.85 0.71 17.91
N GLN A 967 3.45 1.77 18.60
CA GLN A 967 4.23 2.99 18.69
C GLN A 967 5.62 2.73 19.29
N ASN A 968 5.71 1.94 20.36
CA ASN A 968 6.99 1.64 21.01
C ASN A 968 7.94 0.88 20.07
N GLU A 969 7.42 -0.03 19.26
CA GLU A 969 8.20 -0.76 18.25
C GLU A 969 8.72 0.18 17.16
N TRP A 970 7.89 1.08 16.64
CA TRP A 970 8.32 2.08 15.66
C TRP A 970 9.43 2.99 16.20
N LYS A 971 9.28 3.45 17.45
CA LYS A 971 10.30 4.23 18.16
C LYS A 971 11.61 3.47 18.28
N MET A 972 11.54 2.20 18.69
CA MET A 972 12.73 1.37 18.84
C MET A 972 13.45 1.13 17.51
N LEU A 973 12.70 0.95 16.41
CA LEU A 973 13.30 0.63 15.12
C LEU A 973 13.81 1.86 14.37
N VAL A 974 13.03 2.96 14.39
CA VAL A 974 13.20 4.08 13.45
C VAL A 974 13.37 5.42 14.16
N GLN A 975 12.43 5.82 15.03
CA GLN A 975 12.39 7.21 15.51
C GLN A 975 13.38 7.50 16.65
N GLY A 976 13.64 6.53 17.52
CA GLY A 976 14.24 6.73 18.84
C GLY A 976 13.20 6.97 19.94
N GLU A 977 13.70 7.24 21.14
CA GLU A 977 12.91 7.45 22.37
C GLU A 977 11.99 6.27 22.75
N ALA A 978 12.44 5.04 22.47
CA ALA A 978 11.71 3.84 22.86
C ALA A 978 11.79 3.57 24.36
N LEU A 979 10.73 2.99 24.91
CA LEU A 979 10.73 2.44 26.25
C LEU A 979 11.29 1.00 26.20
N SER A 980 12.13 0.66 27.17
CA SER A 980 12.63 -0.70 27.31
C SER A 980 11.48 -1.66 27.65
N GLU A 981 11.38 -2.73 26.87
CA GLU A 981 10.38 -3.79 27.03
C GLU A 981 10.75 -4.77 28.15
N LYS A 982 11.96 -4.62 28.72
CA LYS A 982 12.47 -5.45 29.81
C LYS A 982 11.94 -5.04 31.20
N ARG A 983 11.03 -4.05 31.25
CA ARG A 983 10.34 -3.60 32.48
C ARG A 983 11.30 -3.24 33.63
N GLY A 984 12.46 -2.66 33.29
CA GLY A 984 13.46 -2.20 34.24
C GLY A 984 14.57 -3.21 34.59
N ASP A 985 14.51 -4.45 34.10
CA ASP A 985 15.61 -5.41 34.22
C ASP A 985 16.51 -5.36 32.98
N ALA A 986 17.60 -4.59 33.04
CA ALA A 986 18.52 -4.45 31.92
C ALA A 986 19.15 -5.80 31.49
N ALA A 987 19.25 -6.78 32.39
CA ALA A 987 19.83 -8.09 32.11
C ALA A 987 18.82 -9.11 31.56
N ALA A 988 17.52 -8.86 31.71
CA ALA A 988 16.48 -9.72 31.17
C ALA A 988 16.49 -9.72 29.63
N ALA A 989 15.98 -10.81 29.06
CA ALA A 989 15.65 -10.86 27.65
C ALA A 989 14.38 -10.02 27.39
N ASP A 990 14.34 -9.34 26.24
CA ASP A 990 13.13 -8.68 25.78
C ASP A 990 12.06 -9.75 25.47
N PRO A 991 10.83 -9.61 25.99
CA PRO A 991 9.78 -10.62 25.86
C PRO A 991 9.31 -10.86 24.42
N ALA A 992 9.60 -9.95 23.48
CA ALA A 992 9.28 -10.15 22.07
C ALA A 992 10.40 -10.85 21.27
N LEU A 993 11.54 -11.17 21.91
CA LEU A 993 12.64 -11.83 21.21
C LEU A 993 12.23 -13.23 20.74
N SER A 994 12.76 -13.59 19.57
CA SER A 994 12.83 -14.98 19.11
C SER A 994 13.48 -15.89 20.18
N PRO A 995 13.17 -17.20 20.20
CA PRO A 995 13.77 -18.14 21.12
C PRO A 995 15.30 -18.02 21.16
N LEU A 996 15.82 -17.72 22.34
CA LEU A 996 17.23 -17.44 22.55
C LEU A 996 18.08 -18.69 22.27
N PRO A 997 19.28 -18.53 21.68
CA PRO A 997 20.24 -19.62 21.58
C PRO A 997 20.57 -20.22 22.95
N ALA A 998 20.83 -21.52 23.01
CA ALA A 998 21.28 -22.16 24.24
C ALA A 998 22.57 -21.51 24.75
N GLY A 999 22.59 -21.14 26.04
CA GLY A 999 23.73 -20.46 26.66
C GLY A 999 23.87 -18.97 26.30
N TRP A 1000 22.86 -18.37 25.66
CA TRP A 1000 22.86 -16.92 25.42
C TRP A 1000 22.88 -16.14 26.74
N GLN A 1001 23.68 -15.07 26.75
CA GLN A 1001 23.78 -14.11 27.85
C GLN A 1001 24.03 -12.73 27.26
N LEU A 1002 23.33 -11.73 27.80
CA LEU A 1002 23.54 -10.33 27.42
C LEU A 1002 24.94 -9.88 27.88
N ARG A 1003 25.78 -9.39 26.95
CA ARG A 1003 27.17 -9.01 27.23
C ARG A 1003 27.39 -7.53 27.46
N VAL A 1004 26.55 -6.66 26.87
CA VAL A 1004 26.71 -5.20 26.90
C VAL A 1004 25.36 -4.54 27.17
N ALA A 1005 24.90 -4.59 28.43
CA ALA A 1005 23.59 -4.04 28.81
C ALA A 1005 23.51 -2.50 28.60
N ASP A 1006 24.61 -1.78 28.84
CA ASP A 1006 24.70 -0.31 28.71
C ASP A 1006 24.39 0.21 27.29
N GLY A 1007 24.42 -0.65 26.27
CA GLY A 1007 24.10 -0.29 24.90
C GLY A 1007 22.61 -0.07 24.65
N GLU A 1008 21.73 -0.61 25.50
CA GLU A 1008 20.29 -0.57 25.31
C GLU A 1008 19.76 0.87 25.33
N ASP A 1009 20.11 1.67 26.33
CA ASP A 1009 19.63 3.05 26.47
C ASP A 1009 19.95 3.90 25.23
N THR A 1010 21.16 3.73 24.70
CA THR A 1010 21.58 4.46 23.50
C THR A 1010 20.83 3.94 22.26
N SER A 1011 20.62 2.63 22.13
CA SER A 1011 19.85 2.08 21.01
C SER A 1011 18.38 2.48 21.04
N ASN A 1012 17.75 2.50 22.22
CA ASN A 1012 16.39 2.98 22.42
C ASN A 1012 16.27 4.49 22.19
N SER A 1013 17.27 5.28 22.59
CA SER A 1013 17.26 6.74 22.40
C SER A 1013 17.32 7.15 20.92
N LEU A 1014 18.08 6.44 20.09
CA LEU A 1014 18.28 6.79 18.69
C LEU A 1014 17.35 6.04 17.74
N GLY A 1015 16.94 4.82 18.09
CA GLY A 1015 16.33 3.86 17.18
C GLY A 1015 17.37 3.08 16.39
N TRP A 1016 17.08 1.82 16.05
CA TRP A 1016 18.06 0.88 15.47
C TRP A 1016 18.60 1.31 14.09
N ALA A 1017 17.73 1.73 13.17
CA ALA A 1017 18.13 2.14 11.83
C ALA A 1017 19.04 3.38 11.86
N ARG A 1018 18.65 4.38 12.68
CA ARG A 1018 19.45 5.61 12.89
C ARG A 1018 20.75 5.34 13.61
N LEU A 1019 20.76 4.45 14.60
CA LEU A 1019 21.99 4.00 15.27
C LEU A 1019 22.97 3.38 14.27
N LEU A 1020 22.51 2.46 13.41
CA LEU A 1020 23.36 1.85 12.38
C LEU A 1020 23.96 2.91 11.45
N ARG A 1021 23.17 3.89 11.00
CA ARG A 1021 23.65 5.00 10.16
C ARG A 1021 24.68 5.88 10.87
N ALA A 1022 24.38 6.32 12.09
CA ALA A 1022 25.26 7.17 12.88
C ALA A 1022 26.60 6.45 13.18
N TRP A 1023 26.53 5.18 13.57
CA TRP A 1023 27.72 4.38 13.81
C TRP A 1023 28.49 4.13 12.51
N SER A 1024 27.84 3.80 11.39
CA SER A 1024 28.53 3.52 10.11
C SER A 1024 29.25 4.74 9.53
N ASP A 1025 28.71 5.95 9.71
CA ASP A 1025 29.42 7.18 9.32
C ASP A 1025 30.63 7.47 10.22
N MET A 1026 30.52 7.23 11.53
CA MET A 1026 31.65 7.36 12.46
C MET A 1026 32.72 6.28 12.20
N ALA A 1027 32.33 5.01 12.14
CA ALA A 1027 33.21 3.86 11.95
C ALA A 1027 33.86 3.84 10.56
N GLY A 1028 33.27 4.50 9.56
CA GLY A 1028 33.84 4.62 8.24
C GLY A 1028 35.00 5.61 8.11
N ARG A 1029 35.28 6.39 9.16
CA ARG A 1029 36.31 7.44 9.16
C ARG A 1029 37.60 6.94 9.81
N PRO A 1030 38.72 6.88 9.07
CA PRO A 1030 39.98 6.33 9.57
C PRO A 1030 40.56 7.05 10.79
N GLU A 1031 40.27 8.34 10.93
CA GLU A 1031 40.76 9.19 12.01
C GLU A 1031 39.94 9.11 13.30
N GLN A 1032 38.74 8.53 13.25
CA GLN A 1032 37.83 8.48 14.39
C GLN A 1032 38.08 7.24 15.23
N ASP A 1033 38.31 7.43 16.53
CA ASP A 1033 38.35 6.33 17.50
C ASP A 1033 36.93 5.95 17.93
N ALA A 1034 36.54 4.71 17.61
CA ALA A 1034 35.24 4.14 17.95
C ALA A 1034 35.02 4.00 19.47
N LEU A 1035 36.09 4.08 20.27
CA LEU A 1035 36.06 3.98 21.74
C LEU A 1035 36.27 5.33 22.43
N ALA A 1036 36.31 6.43 21.68
CA ALA A 1036 36.42 7.78 22.23
C ALA A 1036 35.18 8.16 23.06
N ASP A 1037 35.41 8.86 24.16
CA ASP A 1037 34.35 9.44 24.99
C ASP A 1037 33.79 10.75 24.41
N THR A 1038 34.31 11.20 23.26
CA THR A 1038 33.79 12.32 22.47
C THR A 1038 32.84 11.84 21.39
N ALA A 1039 31.89 12.69 20.99
CA ALA A 1039 31.00 12.43 19.87
C ALA A 1039 31.64 12.91 18.57
N PHE A 1040 31.52 12.11 17.50
CA PHE A 1040 31.96 12.50 16.16
C PHE A 1040 31.16 13.70 15.60
N ARG A 1041 29.83 13.75 15.85
CA ARG A 1041 28.98 14.91 15.50
C ARG A 1041 28.40 15.57 16.76
N PRO A 1042 28.26 16.91 16.79
CA PRO A 1042 27.56 17.60 17.87
C PRO A 1042 26.14 17.06 18.05
N GLY A 1043 25.71 16.89 19.31
CA GLY A 1043 24.37 16.39 19.66
C GLY A 1043 24.18 14.87 19.56
N GLN A 1044 25.16 14.12 19.05
CA GLN A 1044 25.12 12.66 19.06
C GLN A 1044 25.73 12.08 20.35
N PRO A 1045 25.41 10.83 20.72
CA PRO A 1045 26.15 10.10 21.74
C PRO A 1045 27.64 10.00 21.42
N SER A 1046 28.48 9.78 22.44
CA SER A 1046 29.92 9.55 22.23
C SER A 1046 30.16 8.34 21.34
N ASN A 1047 31.31 8.30 20.65
CA ASN A 1047 31.68 7.19 19.79
C ASN A 1047 31.62 5.86 20.56
N ARG A 1048 32.11 5.84 21.81
CA ARG A 1048 32.01 4.67 22.70
C ARG A 1048 30.56 4.24 22.94
N LYS A 1049 29.64 5.17 23.20
CA LYS A 1049 28.22 4.86 23.40
C LYS A 1049 27.59 4.28 22.12
N LEU A 1050 27.88 4.86 20.96
CA LEU A 1050 27.42 4.33 19.67
C LEU A 1050 27.93 2.91 19.43
N THR A 1051 29.22 2.66 19.69
CA THR A 1051 29.84 1.34 19.49
C THR A 1051 29.29 0.31 20.48
N ARG A 1052 29.07 0.67 21.75
CA ARG A 1052 28.40 -0.20 22.74
C ARG A 1052 26.95 -0.51 22.37
N ALA A 1053 26.21 0.47 21.87
CA ALA A 1053 24.84 0.28 21.41
C ALA A 1053 24.77 -0.68 20.23
N LEU A 1054 25.72 -0.60 19.30
CA LEU A 1054 25.79 -1.56 18.21
C LEU A 1054 26.24 -2.95 18.69
N ALA A 1055 27.20 -3.01 19.62
CA ALA A 1055 27.61 -4.26 20.24
C ALA A 1055 26.44 -4.96 20.96
N TYR A 1056 25.57 -4.20 21.62
CA TYR A 1056 24.32 -4.68 22.20
C TYR A 1056 23.41 -5.32 21.14
N LEU A 1057 23.12 -4.62 20.03
CA LEU A 1057 22.26 -5.16 18.97
C LEU A 1057 22.82 -6.42 18.31
N PHE A 1058 24.14 -6.59 18.29
CA PHE A 1058 24.80 -7.76 17.70
C PHE A 1058 25.32 -8.78 18.74
N ASP A 1059 24.87 -8.71 20.00
CA ASP A 1059 25.32 -9.61 21.08
C ASP A 1059 26.86 -9.78 21.16
N MET A 1060 27.57 -8.71 20.80
CA MET A 1060 29.03 -8.67 20.76
C MET A 1060 29.58 -8.50 22.19
N PRO A 1061 30.81 -8.95 22.46
CA PRO A 1061 31.48 -8.61 23.71
C PRO A 1061 31.70 -7.10 23.85
N GLU A 1062 31.98 -6.65 25.07
CA GLU A 1062 32.36 -5.26 25.34
C GLU A 1062 33.48 -4.80 24.39
N PRO A 1063 33.26 -3.73 23.60
CA PRO A 1063 34.21 -3.29 22.59
C PRO A 1063 35.58 -2.93 23.20
N THR A 1064 36.63 -3.54 22.66
CA THR A 1064 38.03 -3.24 23.00
C THR A 1064 38.85 -2.97 21.73
N VAL A 1065 40.06 -2.44 21.87
CA VAL A 1065 40.96 -2.10 20.74
C VAL A 1065 41.49 -3.36 20.08
#